data_AF-Q54IX2-F1
#
_entry.id   AF-Q54IX2-F1
#
_cell.length_a   1.000
_cell.length_b   1.000
_cell.length_c   1.000
_cell.angle_alpha   90.00
_cell.angle_beta   90.00
_cell.angle_gamma   90.00
#
_symmetry.space_group_name_H-M   'P 1'
#
loop_
_entity.id
_entity.type
_entity.pdbx_description
1 polymer ?
#
loop_
_entity_poly.entity_id
_entity_poly.type
_entity_poly.pdbx_seq_one_letter_code
_entity_poly.pdbx_strand_id
1 'polypeptide(L)'
;STHIKTIDKNYDILKKEFKQLSDSSTSIEISLKSYCGYIKELYLSPDSICNNLKRYYDLQHPLSQYSKDVLDLVQNGYTDWELNQAENFKVISSFCLHIKDCNNKIKVIDDLQSLLLTSADSNKKNEYIDLKSKLFTNVKQCFDRKVSDLDIPLINIQLSFNSLFHLFDQILSNSSILLQNQINYISPVSDLLPNNDFINNNNNSNSNQQKPTSPIAAAATTSPTNPFSKRPPSQGFKLPPLQQQQQQQQQQQQQQQQQQQQPTNNLNSSQQLRPAPLPQSNSTTAPTTSTTPLRPAPLPQLNSTTTTNTPPVVPFSKRPPSQTFKLPPQPIQQQQQQQPQQPQQEQPQKPATFPFKLKPVSVNSTPTTASATTSTPTPTTVPLSKRPASQTFKLPPQPQPQPQPQPQTSQPIPAQPIPTTLKQTVNAPPPRPINPNALSKPTQPIQPATSVSKLNAFSPFKRTDESIYKSNNTLPTTAPPLVWDKKFKLVKTYNYSVTAEYKVVIKYKPECTLSNVKVWMPKPESINNQIIRSATMKLYDGDSNIELIEPELTDSSHQKIWYFNYLSPENPYKTHYVFKEILEVDLYKVGLVEVKDPNEVVEVEPITDNEIKIYLRPTDRLDFNTQEFAEFVEENGFYPKTFDDGTMESVLCFAYRILLWMTENLDYKYPHGLSGKPIETFKAKYGDCSCHSIFFASIMRYSNVPTRILFGRNAELDKPGDAQTHVKPEIYISSIGWVPIEATSKSKNGYCDYLFGKDQGHFITYGMDFISDIKDFSNAFTVFQLVGFGNYYKTGPYPERLLFTHEYDVKLLKKSPSLSSTQTQTPKPIQQPIRPMMKQPQIQPQPQPQPQPQTQPQQSQKQQSNPFRGFANSLSKMIQNPQTTSSTQSSSSAPYDFKSNLGIPRNPHVDQLINDYALHKKIWGNKRFKLSKIYNNSVTAVYQNVMTYSNTKLSWTKQYLSVPPSINNQQVRYSSFTLHNGGNDELLVDSEIIGSSHNDIYRVSHKFESVHNIKSTIAKYRVDVDLYKVHLTEVKDPNEIIEVEPITDKEIEVYLRPTTKINFNTPEFQQFIEANRLYPHNDGGDIEGILEFAYRVSLFIYKNLKYQNPYSHDGTPTEAFKFGHGDCGVHSWFFSSILRYNNIPVRLLYGRGSKIAIKDTQPHVKCEFYHQSIGWIPYDGAYKDGNPYHSGRFGIDNGDHVTFGLDFISDIEELCSPSMPFATFQNTYYFYSGSKLDSSSQLYDVYPLQN
;
A
#
# COMPACT_ATOMS: atom_id res chain seq x y z
N SER A 1 -11.61 57.56 2.05
CA SER A 1 -10.89 56.41 2.67
C SER A 1 -11.67 55.09 2.61
N THR A 2 -13.01 55.11 2.60
CA THR A 2 -13.88 53.90 2.63
C THR A 2 -13.59 52.83 1.57
N HIS A 3 -13.25 53.21 0.33
CA HIS A 3 -13.06 52.27 -0.80
C HIS A 3 -11.91 51.25 -0.67
N ILE A 4 -11.04 51.32 0.35
CA ILE A 4 -9.97 50.33 0.55
C ILE A 4 -10.46 49.10 1.36
N LYS A 5 -11.61 49.20 2.05
CA LYS A 5 -12.13 48.11 2.90
C LYS A 5 -12.84 46.99 2.14
N THR A 6 -13.18 47.17 0.87
CA THR A 6 -13.67 46.07 0.02
C THR A 6 -12.50 45.18 -0.36
N ILE A 7 -12.40 44.04 0.33
CA ILE A 7 -11.48 42.95 -0.01
C ILE A 7 -11.72 42.56 -1.48
N ASP A 8 -10.66 42.63 -2.28
CA ASP A 8 -10.70 42.33 -3.70
C ASP A 8 -10.68 40.81 -3.91
N LYS A 9 -11.86 40.19 -3.86
CA LYS A 9 -12.04 38.74 -3.98
C LYS A 9 -11.37 38.14 -5.22
N ASN A 10 -11.26 38.92 -6.31
CA ASN A 10 -10.59 38.47 -7.54
C ASN A 10 -9.09 38.29 -7.32
N TYR A 11 -8.47 39.13 -6.48
CA TYR A 11 -7.07 38.99 -6.09
C TYR A 11 -6.84 37.77 -5.19
N ASP A 12 -7.73 37.50 -4.24
CA ASP A 12 -7.61 36.33 -3.35
C ASP A 12 -7.79 35.00 -4.12
N ILE A 13 -8.72 34.96 -5.08
CA ILE A 13 -8.89 33.81 -6.00
C ILE A 13 -7.62 33.63 -6.85
N LEU A 14 -7.16 34.68 -7.54
CA LEU A 14 -5.94 34.66 -8.35
C LEU A 14 -4.73 34.17 -7.53
N LYS A 15 -4.59 34.63 -6.29
CA LYS A 15 -3.52 34.24 -5.36
C LYS A 15 -3.61 32.77 -4.95
N LYS A 16 -4.82 32.25 -4.70
CA LYS A 16 -5.05 30.83 -4.38
C LYS A 16 -4.71 29.92 -5.56
N GLU A 17 -5.22 30.23 -6.75
CA GLU A 17 -4.96 29.47 -7.98
C GLU A 17 -3.48 29.53 -8.38
N PHE A 18 -2.87 30.72 -8.32
CA PHE A 18 -1.45 30.88 -8.61
C PHE A 18 -0.56 30.14 -7.60
N LYS A 19 -0.94 30.07 -6.31
CA LYS A 19 -0.22 29.24 -5.35
C LYS A 19 -0.29 27.75 -5.72
N GLN A 20 -1.43 27.25 -6.19
CA GLN A 20 -1.53 25.86 -6.67
C GLN A 20 -0.64 25.60 -7.90
N LEU A 21 -0.59 26.53 -8.86
CA LEU A 21 0.34 26.48 -9.99
C LEU A 21 1.80 26.51 -9.52
N SER A 22 2.12 27.37 -8.56
CA SER A 22 3.45 27.51 -7.96
C SER A 22 3.95 26.21 -7.32
N ASP A 23 3.16 25.67 -6.41
CA ASP A 23 3.54 24.51 -5.60
C ASP A 23 3.69 23.26 -6.48
N SER A 24 2.79 23.07 -7.45
CA SER A 24 2.85 21.97 -8.41
C SER A 24 4.06 22.08 -9.36
N SER A 25 4.31 23.25 -9.94
CA SER A 25 5.46 23.46 -10.86
C SER A 25 6.79 23.24 -10.14
N THR A 26 6.94 23.77 -8.92
CA THR A 26 8.14 23.59 -8.09
C THR A 26 8.33 22.12 -7.69
N SER A 27 7.24 21.42 -7.34
CA SER A 27 7.28 19.99 -7.03
C SER A 27 7.68 19.15 -8.25
N ILE A 28 7.26 19.52 -9.46
CA ILE A 28 7.66 18.86 -10.71
C ILE A 28 9.15 19.06 -10.98
N GLU A 29 9.66 20.29 -10.88
CA GLU A 29 11.07 20.60 -11.12
C GLU A 29 12.01 19.80 -10.19
N ILE A 30 11.69 19.76 -8.89
CA ILE A 30 12.45 19.00 -7.88
C ILE A 30 12.38 17.49 -8.15
N SER A 31 11.18 16.97 -8.41
CA SER A 31 10.99 15.52 -8.67
C SER A 31 11.76 15.08 -9.91
N LEU A 32 11.74 15.89 -10.99
CA LEU A 32 12.42 15.58 -12.24
C LEU A 32 13.95 15.60 -12.08
N LYS A 33 14.49 16.60 -11.38
CA LYS A 33 15.93 16.68 -11.06
C LYS A 33 16.38 15.50 -10.18
N SER A 34 15.60 15.15 -9.16
CA SER A 34 15.85 13.99 -8.31
C SER A 34 15.85 12.67 -9.10
N TYR A 35 14.85 12.46 -9.96
CA TYR A 35 14.74 11.24 -10.78
C TYR A 35 15.90 11.08 -11.79
N CYS A 36 16.40 12.18 -12.36
CA CYS A 36 17.58 12.14 -13.23
C CYS A 36 18.86 11.82 -12.44
N GLY A 37 19.07 12.49 -11.30
CA GLY A 37 20.18 12.19 -10.39
C GLY A 37 20.19 10.73 -9.94
N TYR A 38 19.01 10.20 -9.61
CA TYR A 38 18.78 8.80 -9.28
C TYR A 38 19.15 7.82 -10.41
N ILE A 39 18.76 8.11 -11.68
CA ILE A 39 19.18 7.28 -12.83
C ILE A 39 20.71 7.32 -12.98
N LYS A 40 21.33 8.48 -12.80
CA LYS A 40 22.79 8.65 -12.84
C LYS A 40 23.45 7.81 -11.73
N GLU A 41 22.92 7.85 -10.52
CA GLU A 41 23.40 7.07 -9.37
C GLU A 41 23.26 5.55 -9.59
N LEU A 42 22.10 5.06 -10.05
CA LEU A 42 21.83 3.63 -10.23
C LEU A 42 22.87 2.91 -11.10
N TYR A 43 23.33 3.55 -12.18
CA TYR A 43 24.30 2.96 -13.11
C TYR A 43 25.75 3.43 -12.89
N LEU A 44 25.95 4.69 -12.49
CA LEU A 44 27.27 5.36 -12.49
C LEU A 44 27.78 5.71 -11.09
N SER A 45 27.01 5.44 -10.02
CA SER A 45 27.51 5.60 -8.64
C SER A 45 28.78 4.77 -8.42
N PRO A 46 29.63 5.17 -7.46
CA PRO A 46 30.79 4.38 -7.07
C PRO A 46 30.45 2.94 -6.69
N ASP A 47 29.22 2.67 -6.25
CA ASP A 47 28.78 1.38 -5.72
C ASP A 47 27.84 0.62 -6.69
N SER A 48 27.79 1.00 -7.97
CA SER A 48 27.10 0.25 -9.03
C SER A 48 27.80 -1.09 -9.35
N ILE A 49 27.13 -2.05 -10.03
CA ILE A 49 27.71 -3.37 -10.40
C ILE A 49 29.07 -3.15 -11.04
N CYS A 50 29.10 -2.29 -12.06
CA CYS A 50 30.25 -2.18 -12.92
C CYS A 50 31.40 -1.47 -12.20
N ASN A 51 31.13 -0.50 -11.32
CA ASN A 51 32.18 0.07 -10.48
C ASN A 51 32.66 -0.93 -9.41
N ASN A 52 31.78 -1.76 -8.83
CA ASN A 52 32.16 -2.81 -7.89
C ASN A 52 32.98 -3.93 -8.56
N LEU A 53 32.57 -4.46 -9.71
CA LEU A 53 33.36 -5.43 -10.47
C LEU A 53 34.73 -4.87 -10.86
N LYS A 54 34.80 -3.59 -11.26
CA LYS A 54 36.03 -2.85 -11.57
C LYS A 54 36.93 -2.58 -10.33
N ARG A 55 36.38 -2.65 -9.11
CA ARG A 55 37.11 -2.59 -7.83
C ARG A 55 37.59 -3.98 -7.36
N TYR A 56 36.72 -4.99 -7.45
CA TYR A 56 36.97 -6.33 -6.90
C TYR A 56 37.85 -7.21 -7.79
N TYR A 57 37.86 -6.97 -9.10
CA TYR A 57 38.74 -7.67 -10.04
C TYR A 57 39.83 -6.72 -10.54
N ASP A 58 41.05 -7.25 -10.72
CA ASP A 58 42.17 -6.49 -11.25
C ASP A 58 41.90 -5.95 -12.68
N LEU A 59 42.65 -4.94 -13.10
CA LEU A 59 42.42 -4.23 -14.37
C LEU A 59 42.72 -5.07 -15.63
N GLN A 60 43.31 -6.25 -15.52
CA GLN A 60 43.51 -7.18 -16.64
C GLN A 60 42.41 -8.25 -16.70
N HIS A 61 41.70 -8.50 -15.60
CA HIS A 61 40.60 -9.45 -15.54
C HIS A 61 39.45 -9.05 -16.48
N PRO A 62 38.93 -9.97 -17.33
CA PRO A 62 37.91 -9.63 -18.32
C PRO A 62 36.66 -8.95 -17.76
N LEU A 63 36.22 -9.30 -16.53
CA LEU A 63 35.07 -8.64 -15.89
C LEU A 63 35.35 -7.18 -15.50
N SER A 64 36.59 -6.82 -15.16
CA SER A 64 36.97 -5.45 -14.80
C SER A 64 36.99 -4.56 -16.04
N GLN A 65 37.61 -5.03 -17.13
CA GLN A 65 37.64 -4.33 -18.41
C GLN A 65 36.24 -4.24 -19.06
N TYR A 66 35.46 -5.32 -19.05
CA TYR A 66 34.03 -5.32 -19.43
C TYR A 66 33.26 -4.22 -18.69
N SER A 67 33.40 -4.19 -17.36
CA SER A 67 32.65 -3.27 -16.51
C SER A 67 33.05 -1.82 -16.72
N LYS A 68 34.34 -1.57 -16.97
CA LYS A 68 34.85 -0.26 -17.38
C LYS A 68 34.22 0.18 -18.71
N ASP A 69 34.22 -0.69 -19.73
CA ASP A 69 33.68 -0.32 -21.04
C ASP A 69 32.15 -0.10 -20.99
N VAL A 70 31.42 -0.86 -20.18
CA VAL A 70 30.00 -0.61 -19.90
C VAL A 70 29.79 0.73 -19.18
N LEU A 71 30.60 1.07 -18.16
CA LEU A 71 30.52 2.37 -17.49
C LEU A 71 30.80 3.54 -18.45
N ASP A 72 31.84 3.43 -19.26
CA ASP A 72 32.23 4.47 -20.21
C ASP A 72 31.12 4.66 -21.28
N LEU A 73 30.51 3.57 -21.77
CA LEU A 73 29.35 3.62 -22.68
C LEU A 73 28.09 4.23 -22.02
N VAL A 74 27.76 3.84 -20.79
CA VAL A 74 26.58 4.36 -20.07
C VAL A 74 26.78 5.83 -19.68
N GLN A 75 27.98 6.23 -19.27
CA GLN A 75 28.34 7.61 -18.98
C GLN A 75 28.16 8.49 -20.23
N ASN A 76 28.68 8.05 -21.38
CA ASN A 76 28.51 8.77 -22.65
C ASN A 76 27.04 8.84 -23.04
N GLY A 77 26.31 7.72 -23.03
CA GLY A 77 24.88 7.68 -23.39
C GLY A 77 23.98 8.53 -22.49
N TYR A 78 24.26 8.57 -21.17
CA TYR A 78 23.57 9.48 -20.25
C TYR A 78 23.92 10.94 -20.55
N THR A 79 25.19 11.25 -20.83
CA THR A 79 25.65 12.62 -21.11
C THR A 79 25.05 13.16 -22.40
N ASP A 80 25.02 12.35 -23.46
CA ASP A 80 24.37 12.70 -24.73
C ASP A 80 22.87 12.92 -24.55
N TRP A 81 22.19 12.09 -23.74
CA TRP A 81 20.78 12.31 -23.41
C TRP A 81 20.56 13.60 -22.59
N GLU A 82 21.39 13.85 -21.57
CA GLU A 82 21.35 15.04 -20.70
C GLU A 82 21.56 16.32 -21.52
N LEU A 83 22.48 16.30 -22.50
CA LEU A 83 22.68 17.37 -23.47
C LEU A 83 21.47 17.56 -24.41
N ASN A 84 20.92 16.48 -24.95
CA ASN A 84 19.74 16.54 -25.83
C ASN A 84 18.47 17.04 -25.12
N GLN A 85 18.36 16.86 -23.80
CA GLN A 85 17.24 17.39 -23.00
C GLN A 85 17.51 18.76 -22.36
N ALA A 86 18.73 19.30 -22.46
CA ALA A 86 19.15 20.50 -21.73
C ALA A 86 18.23 21.71 -21.95
N GLU A 87 17.72 21.92 -23.17
CA GLU A 87 16.79 23.03 -23.45
C GLU A 87 15.42 22.82 -22.79
N ASN A 88 14.86 21.59 -22.77
CA ASN A 88 13.62 21.30 -22.05
C ASN A 88 13.79 21.57 -20.54
N PHE A 89 14.91 21.15 -19.94
CA PHE A 89 15.23 21.44 -18.53
C PHE A 89 15.39 22.94 -18.25
N LYS A 90 16.02 23.68 -19.17
CA LYS A 90 16.22 25.13 -19.10
C LYS A 90 14.90 25.90 -19.19
N VAL A 91 13.98 25.48 -20.06
CA VAL A 91 12.64 26.07 -20.18
C VAL A 91 11.83 25.86 -18.88
N ILE A 92 11.76 24.63 -18.35
CA ILE A 92 11.09 24.33 -17.07
C ILE A 92 11.69 25.14 -15.92
N SER A 93 13.03 25.20 -15.82
CA SER A 93 13.72 25.96 -14.77
C SER A 93 13.43 27.47 -14.90
N SER A 94 13.36 28.01 -16.12
CA SER A 94 12.99 29.41 -16.37
C SER A 94 11.53 29.71 -16.00
N PHE A 95 10.62 28.76 -16.21
CA PHE A 95 9.21 28.90 -15.80
C PHE A 95 9.08 28.93 -14.28
N CYS A 96 9.76 28.02 -13.57
CA CYS A 96 9.75 27.96 -12.11
C CYS A 96 10.42 29.19 -11.47
N LEU A 97 11.45 29.76 -12.11
CA LEU A 97 12.03 31.05 -11.70
C LEU A 97 11.06 32.24 -11.87
N HIS A 98 10.29 32.29 -12.97
CA HIS A 98 9.26 33.32 -13.16
C HIS A 98 8.14 33.20 -12.12
N ILE A 99 7.72 31.96 -11.81
CA ILE A 99 6.77 31.66 -10.74
C ILE A 99 7.28 32.15 -9.37
N LYS A 100 8.56 31.92 -9.06
CA LYS A 100 9.21 32.35 -7.82
C LYS A 100 9.26 33.87 -7.68
N ASP A 101 9.50 34.60 -8.77
CA ASP A 101 9.42 36.06 -8.82
C ASP A 101 7.99 36.57 -8.58
N CYS A 102 6.98 35.97 -9.21
CA CYS A 102 5.57 36.30 -8.94
C CYS A 102 5.16 36.03 -7.47
N ASN A 103 5.62 34.94 -6.86
CA ASN A 103 5.42 34.68 -5.43
C ASN A 103 6.07 35.75 -4.53
N ASN A 104 7.25 36.25 -4.88
CA ASN A 104 7.89 37.33 -4.14
C ASN A 104 7.10 38.64 -4.28
N LYS A 105 6.61 38.95 -5.48
CA LYS A 105 5.73 40.10 -5.73
C LYS A 105 4.40 40.01 -4.95
N ILE A 106 3.80 38.82 -4.82
CA ILE A 106 2.62 38.59 -3.97
C ILE A 106 2.91 38.99 -2.52
N LYS A 107 4.02 38.53 -1.93
CA LYS A 107 4.39 38.88 -0.55
C LYS A 107 4.53 40.39 -0.35
N VAL A 108 5.21 41.08 -1.27
CA VAL A 108 5.36 42.55 -1.19
C VAL A 108 4.00 43.26 -1.30
N ILE A 109 3.06 42.74 -2.09
CA ILE A 109 1.70 43.28 -2.17
C ILE A 109 0.91 43.01 -0.88
N ASP A 110 1.06 41.84 -0.25
CA ASP A 110 0.45 41.53 1.05
C ASP A 110 0.97 42.45 2.18
N ASP A 111 2.28 42.70 2.19
CA ASP A 111 2.94 43.62 3.13
C ASP A 111 2.47 45.06 2.91
N LEU A 112 2.42 45.53 1.65
CA LEU A 112 1.88 46.85 1.29
C LEU A 112 0.40 46.98 1.64
N GLN A 113 -0.42 45.94 1.43
CA GLN A 113 -1.83 45.94 1.79
C GLN A 113 -2.01 46.06 3.31
N SER A 114 -1.18 45.37 4.08
CA SER A 114 -1.15 45.45 5.55
C SER A 114 -0.68 46.82 6.06
N LEU A 115 0.29 47.45 5.38
CA LEU A 115 0.71 48.83 5.64
C LEU A 115 -0.36 49.87 5.26
N LEU A 116 -1.19 49.59 4.25
CA LEU A 116 -2.29 50.48 3.82
C LEU A 116 -3.56 50.34 4.66
N LEU A 117 -3.73 49.23 5.39
CA LEU A 117 -4.74 49.10 6.45
C LEU A 117 -4.39 49.94 7.69
N THR A 118 -3.11 50.28 7.89
CA THR A 118 -2.58 50.98 9.08
C THR A 118 -2.07 52.41 8.80
N SER A 119 -1.80 52.78 7.55
CA SER A 119 -1.30 54.11 7.18
C SER A 119 -1.97 54.68 5.93
N ALA A 120 -2.28 55.98 5.95
CA ALA A 120 -2.93 56.70 4.85
C ALA A 120 -1.94 57.21 3.78
N ASP A 121 -0.81 56.52 3.61
CA ASP A 121 0.30 56.91 2.75
C ASP A 121 -0.07 56.81 1.26
N SER A 122 -0.20 57.95 0.57
CA SER A 122 -0.56 58.02 -0.84
C SER A 122 0.49 57.40 -1.77
N ASN A 123 1.76 57.40 -1.37
CA ASN A 123 2.84 56.88 -2.21
C ASN A 123 2.81 55.36 -2.20
N LYS A 124 2.72 54.74 -1.01
CA LYS A 124 2.51 53.29 -0.87
C LYS A 124 1.21 52.82 -1.52
N LYS A 125 0.16 53.65 -1.53
CA LYS A 125 -1.10 53.31 -2.21
C LYS A 125 -0.90 53.22 -3.73
N ASN A 126 -0.15 54.14 -4.31
CA ASN A 126 0.15 54.13 -5.74
C ASN A 126 1.10 52.97 -6.10
N GLU A 127 2.09 52.69 -5.27
CA GLU A 127 3.00 51.54 -5.36
C GLU A 127 2.24 50.21 -5.33
N TYR A 128 1.33 50.02 -4.37
CA TYR A 128 0.45 48.85 -4.29
C TYR A 128 -0.41 48.68 -5.56
N ILE A 129 -0.99 49.75 -6.11
CA ILE A 129 -1.82 49.68 -7.33
C ILE A 129 -0.98 49.29 -8.55
N ASP A 130 0.19 49.91 -8.74
CA ASP A 130 1.11 49.62 -9.85
C ASP A 130 1.67 48.19 -9.77
N LEU A 131 2.17 47.79 -8.59
CA LEU A 131 2.75 46.46 -8.38
C LEU A 131 1.68 45.36 -8.51
N LYS A 132 0.45 45.60 -8.03
CA LYS A 132 -0.68 44.69 -8.19
C LYS A 132 -1.11 44.57 -9.65
N SER A 133 -1.20 45.68 -10.39
CA SER A 133 -1.50 45.64 -11.83
C SER A 133 -0.46 44.81 -12.60
N LYS A 134 0.83 45.05 -12.35
CA LYS A 134 1.94 44.28 -12.92
C LYS A 134 1.89 42.81 -12.53
N LEU A 135 1.54 42.48 -11.28
CA LEU A 135 1.38 41.09 -10.84
C LEU A 135 0.25 40.38 -11.60
N PHE A 136 -0.92 40.99 -11.77
CA PHE A 136 -2.02 40.39 -12.55
C PHE A 136 -1.58 40.03 -13.98
N THR A 137 -0.81 40.91 -14.63
CA THR A 137 -0.22 40.62 -15.96
C THR A 137 0.75 39.44 -15.91
N ASN A 138 1.70 39.41 -14.97
CA ASN A 138 2.70 38.34 -14.87
C ASN A 138 2.06 36.98 -14.51
N VAL A 139 1.08 36.98 -13.59
CA VAL A 139 0.34 35.75 -13.20
C VAL A 139 -0.48 35.22 -14.36
N LYS A 140 -1.19 36.08 -15.11
CA LYS A 140 -1.87 35.66 -16.34
C LYS A 140 -0.88 35.04 -17.34
N GLN A 141 0.28 35.67 -17.54
CA GLN A 141 1.33 35.11 -18.41
C GLN A 141 1.85 33.75 -17.90
N CYS A 142 1.91 33.50 -16.60
CA CYS A 142 2.27 32.18 -16.05
C CYS A 142 1.23 31.12 -16.41
N PHE A 143 -0.06 31.43 -16.32
CA PHE A 143 -1.12 30.50 -16.75
C PHE A 143 -1.12 30.29 -18.27
N ASP A 144 -1.03 31.37 -19.06
CA ASP A 144 -0.98 31.31 -20.52
C ASP A 144 0.21 30.46 -21.03
N ARG A 145 1.37 30.57 -20.36
CA ARG A 145 2.61 29.88 -20.74
C ARG A 145 2.78 28.48 -20.13
N LYS A 146 1.93 28.06 -19.18
CA LYS A 146 2.05 26.74 -18.52
C LYS A 146 2.19 25.59 -19.53
N VAL A 147 1.40 25.61 -20.59
CA VAL A 147 1.39 24.53 -21.59
C VAL A 147 2.69 24.49 -22.40
N SER A 148 3.21 25.65 -22.83
CA SER A 148 4.43 25.75 -23.64
C SER A 148 5.72 25.60 -22.83
N ASP A 149 5.72 26.04 -21.57
CA ASP A 149 6.95 26.24 -20.77
C ASP A 149 7.10 25.22 -19.63
N LEU A 150 6.05 24.45 -19.32
CA LEU A 150 6.09 23.35 -18.34
C LEU A 150 5.59 22.05 -18.97
N ASP A 151 4.36 22.01 -19.47
CA ASP A 151 3.71 20.74 -19.82
C ASP A 151 4.36 20.07 -21.03
N ILE A 152 4.58 20.79 -22.14
CA ILE A 152 5.23 20.25 -23.35
C ILE A 152 6.70 19.84 -23.08
N PRO A 153 7.56 20.68 -22.45
CA PRO A 153 8.91 20.27 -22.08
C PRO A 153 8.96 19.05 -21.15
N LEU A 154 8.03 18.93 -20.20
CA LEU A 154 7.92 17.77 -19.32
C LEU A 154 7.56 16.50 -20.09
N ILE A 155 6.59 16.57 -21.00
CA ILE A 155 6.20 15.46 -21.87
C ILE A 155 7.38 15.03 -22.76
N ASN A 156 8.13 15.96 -23.33
CA ASN A 156 9.33 15.67 -24.12
C ASN A 156 10.36 14.87 -23.32
N ILE A 157 10.68 15.30 -22.09
CA ILE A 157 11.63 14.60 -21.21
C ILE A 157 11.08 13.22 -20.82
N GLN A 158 9.79 13.12 -20.45
CA GLN A 158 9.12 11.86 -20.12
C GLN A 158 9.17 10.84 -21.25
N LEU A 159 8.90 11.26 -22.49
CA LEU A 159 9.02 10.40 -23.67
C LEU A 159 10.48 9.98 -23.91
N SER A 160 11.43 10.91 -23.72
CA SER A 160 12.87 10.65 -23.95
C SER A 160 13.48 9.63 -22.99
N PHE A 161 12.92 9.43 -21.78
CA PHE A 161 13.39 8.38 -20.87
C PHE A 161 13.28 6.98 -21.49
N ASN A 162 12.28 6.72 -22.35
CA ASN A 162 12.18 5.44 -23.04
C ASN A 162 13.39 5.20 -23.95
N SER A 163 13.90 6.26 -24.62
CA SER A 163 15.12 6.20 -25.43
C SER A 163 16.37 5.98 -24.58
N LEU A 164 16.45 6.60 -23.39
CA LEU A 164 17.57 6.40 -22.46
C LEU A 164 17.60 4.96 -21.92
N PHE A 165 16.45 4.44 -21.46
CA PHE A 165 16.37 3.06 -20.96
C PHE A 165 16.61 2.03 -22.07
N HIS A 166 16.12 2.27 -23.29
CA HIS A 166 16.43 1.42 -24.45
C HIS A 166 17.93 1.46 -24.80
N LEU A 167 18.58 2.62 -24.72
CA LEU A 167 20.03 2.74 -24.91
C LEU A 167 20.81 1.96 -23.84
N PHE A 168 20.41 2.02 -22.58
CA PHE A 168 21.04 1.26 -21.49
C PHE A 168 20.82 -0.25 -21.64
N ASP A 169 19.61 -0.68 -21.99
CA ASP A 169 19.30 -2.10 -22.27
C ASP A 169 20.10 -2.62 -23.47
N GLN A 170 20.26 -1.82 -24.53
CA GLN A 170 21.14 -2.13 -25.65
C GLN A 170 22.62 -2.21 -25.25
N ILE A 171 23.12 -1.29 -24.41
CA ILE A 171 24.51 -1.33 -23.93
C ILE A 171 24.74 -2.61 -23.13
N LEU A 172 23.86 -2.94 -22.17
CA LEU A 172 23.98 -4.16 -21.36
C LEU A 172 23.84 -5.43 -22.21
N SER A 173 22.85 -5.49 -23.10
CA SER A 173 22.61 -6.64 -23.98
C SER A 173 23.74 -6.88 -24.97
N ASN A 174 24.22 -5.84 -25.67
CA ASN A 174 25.34 -5.95 -26.61
C ASN A 174 26.64 -6.32 -25.88
N SER A 175 26.88 -5.74 -24.69
CA SER A 175 28.07 -6.05 -23.91
C SER A 175 28.01 -7.46 -23.32
N SER A 176 26.83 -8.04 -23.08
CA SER A 176 26.71 -9.42 -22.56
C SER A 176 27.40 -10.48 -23.41
N ILE A 177 27.61 -10.22 -24.72
CA ILE A 177 28.39 -11.06 -25.63
C ILE A 177 29.85 -11.19 -25.13
N LEU A 178 30.41 -10.15 -24.51
CA LEU A 178 31.75 -10.18 -23.92
C LEU A 178 31.84 -11.15 -22.72
N LEU A 179 30.73 -11.39 -22.02
CA LEU A 179 30.62 -12.38 -20.93
C LEU A 179 30.43 -13.82 -21.44
N GLN A 180 30.06 -14.00 -22.71
CA GLN A 180 29.93 -15.32 -23.36
C GLN A 180 31.26 -15.84 -23.93
N ASN A 181 32.25 -14.96 -24.12
CA ASN A 181 33.61 -15.36 -24.48
C ASN A 181 34.22 -16.22 -23.37
N GLN A 182 34.84 -17.35 -23.72
CA GLN A 182 35.53 -18.18 -22.75
C GLN A 182 36.64 -17.39 -22.06
N ILE A 183 36.52 -17.25 -20.74
CA ILE A 183 37.58 -16.69 -19.90
C ILE A 183 38.71 -17.71 -19.88
N ASN A 184 39.85 -17.40 -20.50
CA ASN A 184 41.10 -18.15 -20.36
C ASN A 184 41.71 -17.91 -18.95
N TYR A 185 40.97 -18.33 -17.92
CA TYR A 185 41.38 -18.23 -16.53
C TYR A 185 42.22 -19.44 -16.15
N ILE A 186 43.53 -19.23 -16.01
CA ILE A 186 44.41 -20.21 -15.38
C ILE A 186 44.05 -20.21 -13.89
N SER A 187 43.42 -21.28 -13.43
CA SER A 187 42.95 -21.37 -12.04
C SER A 187 44.14 -21.44 -11.08
N PRO A 188 44.27 -20.53 -10.09
CA PRO A 188 45.33 -20.61 -9.08
C PRO A 188 45.16 -21.83 -8.14
N VAL A 189 44.04 -22.55 -8.23
CA VAL A 189 43.82 -23.82 -7.52
C VAL A 189 44.51 -25.00 -8.25
N SER A 190 44.83 -24.86 -9.54
CA SER A 190 45.60 -25.86 -10.28
C SER A 190 46.96 -26.15 -9.63
N ASP A 191 47.59 -25.14 -9.03
CA ASP A 191 48.89 -25.23 -8.37
C ASP A 191 48.79 -25.70 -6.90
N LEU A 192 47.58 -25.96 -6.39
CA LEU A 192 47.30 -26.28 -4.98
C LEU A 192 46.72 -27.69 -4.76
N LEU A 193 46.50 -28.48 -5.81
CA LEU A 193 46.08 -29.88 -5.67
C LEU A 193 47.30 -30.77 -5.38
N PRO A 194 47.37 -31.46 -4.23
CA PRO A 194 48.49 -32.37 -3.93
C PRO A 194 48.44 -33.63 -4.78
N ASN A 195 49.60 -34.10 -5.25
CA ASN A 195 49.73 -35.38 -5.95
C ASN A 195 49.26 -36.54 -5.05
N ASN A 196 48.40 -37.39 -5.59
CA ASN A 196 47.55 -38.29 -4.81
C ASN A 196 48.11 -39.73 -4.74
N ASP A 197 49.44 -39.85 -4.59
CA ASP A 197 50.20 -41.09 -4.85
C ASP A 197 50.40 -42.03 -3.63
N PHE A 198 49.84 -41.70 -2.46
CA PHE A 198 50.21 -42.32 -1.17
C PHE A 198 49.09 -43.06 -0.42
N ILE A 199 48.54 -44.12 -1.03
CA ILE A 199 47.94 -45.24 -0.27
C ILE A 199 48.36 -46.58 -0.89
N ASN A 200 49.52 -47.13 -0.48
CA ASN A 200 49.76 -48.57 -0.58
C ASN A 200 50.87 -49.10 0.36
N ASN A 201 50.70 -50.35 0.76
CA ASN A 201 51.62 -51.25 1.46
C ASN A 201 52.15 -50.93 2.89
N ASN A 202 51.89 -51.93 3.73
CA ASN A 202 52.34 -52.17 5.10
C ASN A 202 53.87 -52.40 5.28
N ASN A 203 54.26 -52.41 6.56
CA ASN A 203 55.34 -53.19 7.22
C ASN A 203 56.74 -52.56 7.43
N ASN A 204 56.99 -52.33 8.73
CA ASN A 204 58.16 -52.72 9.54
C ASN A 204 59.39 -51.80 9.77
N SER A 205 59.72 -51.76 11.07
CA SER A 205 61.04 -51.67 11.70
C SER A 205 61.86 -50.37 11.74
N ASN A 206 61.98 -49.87 12.98
CA ASN A 206 63.21 -49.42 13.67
C ASN A 206 63.99 -48.16 13.21
N SER A 207 63.77 -47.10 14.00
CA SER A 207 64.75 -46.56 14.99
C SER A 207 65.42 -45.20 14.75
N ASN A 208 65.62 -44.52 15.90
CA ASN A 208 66.69 -43.57 16.24
C ASN A 208 66.70 -42.11 15.71
N GLN A 209 66.48 -41.21 16.70
CA GLN A 209 67.33 -40.07 17.10
C GLN A 209 66.97 -38.60 16.74
N GLN A 210 66.75 -37.85 17.84
CA GLN A 210 67.27 -36.49 18.17
C GLN A 210 66.58 -35.21 17.63
N LYS A 211 65.64 -34.71 18.46
CA LYS A 211 65.63 -33.38 19.16
C LYS A 211 66.69 -32.32 18.76
N PRO A 212 66.33 -31.00 18.75
CA PRO A 212 66.01 -30.22 19.97
C PRO A 212 64.65 -29.47 19.91
N THR A 213 63.86 -29.16 20.97
CA THR A 213 64.03 -28.40 22.26
C THR A 213 64.37 -26.90 22.11
N SER A 214 63.79 -25.94 22.85
CA SER A 214 63.10 -25.99 24.18
C SER A 214 62.06 -24.84 24.41
N PRO A 215 61.29 -24.83 25.54
CA PRO A 215 60.15 -23.92 25.83
C PRO A 215 60.37 -22.95 27.03
N ILE A 216 59.33 -22.21 27.48
CA ILE A 216 58.99 -21.72 28.87
C ILE A 216 57.71 -20.84 28.78
N ALA A 217 56.57 -21.09 29.47
CA ALA A 217 56.16 -20.92 30.90
C ALA A 217 55.92 -19.43 31.33
N ALA A 218 55.04 -19.00 32.27
CA ALA A 218 53.93 -19.59 33.08
C ALA A 218 53.15 -18.46 33.84
N ALA A 219 52.32 -18.80 34.87
CA ALA A 219 51.49 -17.95 35.78
C ALA A 219 50.15 -17.41 35.19
N ALA A 220 48.95 -17.57 35.79
CA ALA A 220 48.39 -17.23 37.14
C ALA A 220 47.94 -15.74 37.23
N THR A 221 46.81 -15.33 37.85
CA THR A 221 46.31 -15.66 39.21
C THR A 221 44.79 -15.43 39.48
N THR A 222 44.20 -16.24 40.36
CA THR A 222 43.17 -15.96 41.42
C THR A 222 41.78 -15.34 41.16
N SER A 223 40.75 -15.96 41.78
CA SER A 223 39.41 -15.43 42.07
C SER A 223 39.37 -14.49 43.29
N PRO A 224 38.21 -13.87 43.62
CA PRO A 224 37.53 -14.32 44.86
C PRO A 224 35.97 -14.30 44.82
N THR A 225 35.36 -14.99 45.79
CA THR A 225 33.90 -15.10 46.05
C THR A 225 33.45 -14.21 47.22
N ASN A 226 32.19 -13.73 47.25
CA ASN A 226 31.40 -13.68 48.50
C ASN A 226 29.87 -13.44 48.29
N PRO A 227 28.98 -13.84 49.26
CA PRO A 227 27.52 -13.82 49.06
C PRO A 227 26.69 -12.99 50.08
N PHE A 228 25.49 -12.57 49.68
CA PHE A 228 24.31 -12.28 50.52
C PHE A 228 23.04 -12.50 49.66
N SER A 229 21.97 -13.23 49.97
CA SER A 229 21.36 -13.77 51.21
C SER A 229 20.31 -12.89 51.91
N LYS A 230 19.03 -13.01 51.49
CA LYS A 230 17.88 -13.41 52.35
C LYS A 230 16.54 -13.50 51.57
N ARG A 231 15.71 -14.50 51.91
CA ARG A 231 14.27 -14.62 51.54
C ARG A 231 13.38 -14.02 52.65
N PRO A 232 12.06 -13.87 52.40
CA PRO A 232 11.13 -14.85 53.03
C PRO A 232 10.14 -15.52 52.03
N PRO A 233 9.51 -16.68 52.36
CA PRO A 233 8.64 -17.45 51.47
C PRO A 233 7.17 -17.56 51.94
N SER A 234 6.39 -18.47 51.30
CA SER A 234 5.01 -18.92 51.61
C SER A 234 3.90 -17.97 51.08
N GLN A 235 2.69 -18.40 50.67
CA GLN A 235 2.00 -19.71 50.53
C GLN A 235 1.27 -19.73 49.15
N GLY A 236 0.78 -20.82 48.56
CA GLY A 236 0.79 -22.23 48.96
C GLY A 236 -0.55 -22.94 48.66
N PHE A 237 -0.83 -23.31 47.40
CA PHE A 237 -1.94 -24.22 47.03
C PHE A 237 -1.46 -25.29 46.03
N LYS A 238 -1.95 -26.52 46.19
CA LYS A 238 -1.64 -27.69 45.34
C LYS A 238 -2.93 -28.33 44.84
N LEU A 239 -2.93 -28.81 43.59
CA LEU A 239 -3.85 -29.84 43.08
C LEU A 239 -3.06 -30.90 42.28
N PRO A 240 -3.58 -32.12 42.07
CA PRO A 240 -2.75 -33.33 41.97
C PRO A 240 -2.31 -33.74 40.55
N PRO A 241 -1.29 -34.62 40.42
CA PRO A 241 -0.79 -35.11 39.13
C PRO A 241 -1.69 -36.20 38.53
N LEU A 242 -1.96 -36.14 37.22
CA LEU A 242 -2.75 -37.13 36.47
C LEU A 242 -1.86 -38.02 35.59
N GLN A 243 -1.08 -38.91 36.20
CA GLN A 243 -0.05 -39.69 35.50
C GLN A 243 -0.29 -41.21 35.59
N GLN A 244 -1.31 -41.72 34.87
CA GLN A 244 -1.48 -43.18 34.72
C GLN A 244 -2.24 -43.70 33.47
N GLN A 245 -2.95 -42.85 32.68
CA GLN A 245 -3.80 -43.35 31.58
C GLN A 245 -3.10 -43.57 30.21
N GLN A 246 -1.89 -43.05 29.98
CA GLN A 246 -1.27 -43.10 28.64
C GLN A 246 -0.71 -44.47 28.21
N GLN A 247 -0.48 -45.42 29.12
CA GLN A 247 0.11 -46.72 28.74
C GLN A 247 -0.86 -47.73 28.11
N GLN A 248 -2.18 -47.59 28.28
CA GLN A 248 -3.15 -48.55 27.69
C GLN A 248 -3.53 -48.21 26.23
N GLN A 249 -3.49 -46.94 25.81
CA GLN A 249 -3.81 -46.58 24.41
C GLN A 249 -2.73 -47.03 23.42
N GLN A 250 -1.46 -47.06 23.82
CA GLN A 250 -0.37 -47.46 22.91
C GLN A 250 -0.38 -48.95 22.53
N GLN A 251 -0.98 -49.83 23.35
CA GLN A 251 -1.12 -51.26 22.99
C GLN A 251 -2.26 -51.53 21.99
N GLN A 252 -3.32 -50.71 21.96
CA GLN A 252 -4.42 -50.90 21.00
C GLN A 252 -4.06 -50.43 19.58
N GLN A 253 -3.24 -49.37 19.44
CA GLN A 253 -2.81 -48.91 18.11
C GLN A 253 -1.86 -49.90 17.41
N GLN A 254 -1.03 -50.63 18.16
CA GLN A 254 -0.12 -51.63 17.55
C GLN A 254 -0.82 -52.87 16.99
N GLN A 255 -2.04 -53.20 17.45
CA GLN A 255 -2.78 -54.35 16.93
C GLN A 255 -3.54 -54.07 15.61
N GLN A 256 -3.83 -52.80 15.28
CA GLN A 256 -4.57 -52.46 14.06
C GLN A 256 -3.69 -52.36 12.80
N GLN A 257 -2.36 -52.28 12.93
CA GLN A 257 -1.43 -52.12 11.79
C GLN A 257 -0.87 -53.44 11.23
N GLN A 258 -1.25 -54.62 11.75
CA GLN A 258 -0.67 -55.91 11.35
C GLN A 258 -1.56 -56.81 10.46
N GLN A 259 -2.68 -56.32 9.91
CA GLN A 259 -3.66 -57.15 9.17
C GLN A 259 -3.83 -56.84 7.66
N GLN A 260 -2.94 -56.08 7.02
CA GLN A 260 -3.09 -55.71 5.59
C GLN A 260 -1.84 -55.89 4.71
N GLN A 261 -1.14 -57.02 4.81
CA GLN A 261 -0.16 -57.45 3.80
C GLN A 261 -0.11 -58.98 3.61
N GLN A 262 -0.74 -59.50 2.55
CA GLN A 262 -0.22 -60.60 1.68
C GLN A 262 -1.18 -60.92 0.50
N PRO A 263 -0.68 -61.34 -0.69
CA PRO A 263 -1.52 -61.59 -1.88
C PRO A 263 -1.58 -63.08 -2.32
N THR A 264 -2.58 -63.46 -3.13
CA THR A 264 -2.48 -64.57 -4.14
C THR A 264 -3.65 -64.57 -5.14
N ASN A 265 -3.49 -65.27 -6.27
CA ASN A 265 -4.43 -65.30 -7.41
C ASN A 265 -5.40 -66.51 -7.37
N ASN A 266 -6.63 -66.39 -7.92
CA ASN A 266 -7.00 -67.05 -9.21
C ASN A 266 -8.51 -67.04 -9.59
N LEU A 267 -8.73 -67.00 -10.92
CA LEU A 267 -9.85 -67.49 -11.77
C LEU A 267 -11.35 -67.20 -11.47
N ASN A 268 -11.95 -66.45 -12.41
CA ASN A 268 -13.10 -66.79 -13.26
C ASN A 268 -14.33 -67.58 -12.74
N SER A 269 -15.51 -66.98 -12.87
CA SER A 269 -16.53 -67.40 -13.87
C SER A 269 -17.59 -66.31 -14.12
N SER A 270 -18.43 -66.44 -15.16
CA SER A 270 -19.14 -65.31 -15.80
C SER A 270 -20.61 -65.60 -16.20
N GLN A 271 -21.49 -64.60 -16.08
CA GLN A 271 -22.66 -64.32 -16.96
C GLN A 271 -23.25 -62.93 -16.57
N GLN A 272 -23.16 -61.89 -17.40
CA GLN A 272 -24.07 -61.53 -18.51
C GLN A 272 -25.54 -61.20 -18.14
N LEU A 273 -25.95 -59.94 -18.34
CA LEU A 273 -27.08 -59.57 -19.25
C LEU A 273 -27.13 -58.05 -19.55
N ARG A 274 -27.84 -57.67 -20.61
CA ARG A 274 -27.65 -56.45 -21.45
C ARG A 274 -28.46 -55.19 -21.02
N PRO A 275 -28.02 -53.97 -21.41
CA PRO A 275 -28.85 -52.77 -21.52
C PRO A 275 -29.44 -52.55 -22.95
N ALA A 276 -30.44 -51.67 -23.10
CA ALA A 276 -31.11 -51.30 -24.36
C ALA A 276 -31.68 -49.85 -24.31
N PRO A 277 -32.00 -49.18 -25.44
CA PRO A 277 -31.64 -47.75 -25.59
C PRO A 277 -32.77 -46.74 -25.96
N LEU A 278 -32.32 -45.51 -26.26
CA LEU A 278 -33.04 -44.35 -26.82
C LEU A 278 -33.91 -44.63 -28.06
N PRO A 279 -35.02 -43.87 -28.25
CA PRO A 279 -35.60 -43.58 -29.56
C PRO A 279 -35.20 -42.19 -30.10
N GLN A 280 -35.23 -42.02 -31.42
CA GLN A 280 -34.88 -40.78 -32.14
C GLN A 280 -36.12 -39.98 -32.61
N SER A 281 -35.88 -38.75 -33.05
CA SER A 281 -36.85 -37.88 -33.73
C SER A 281 -37.26 -38.40 -35.12
N ASN A 282 -38.50 -38.15 -35.54
CA ASN A 282 -38.85 -37.92 -36.95
C ASN A 282 -40.19 -37.16 -37.11
N SER A 283 -40.43 -36.60 -38.30
CA SER A 283 -41.46 -35.58 -38.56
C SER A 283 -42.34 -35.88 -39.77
N THR A 284 -43.65 -35.57 -39.73
CA THR A 284 -44.46 -35.26 -40.95
C THR A 284 -45.80 -34.53 -40.69
N THR A 285 -45.99 -33.42 -41.41
CA THR A 285 -47.25 -32.88 -42.04
C THR A 285 -48.64 -33.00 -41.39
N ALA A 286 -49.19 -31.86 -40.92
CA ALA A 286 -50.23 -30.98 -41.57
C ALA A 286 -51.46 -31.59 -42.32
N PRO A 287 -52.55 -30.82 -42.63
CA PRO A 287 -52.88 -29.39 -42.39
C PRO A 287 -54.17 -29.23 -41.50
N THR A 288 -55.20 -28.35 -41.60
CA THR A 288 -55.68 -27.26 -42.52
C THR A 288 -56.75 -26.36 -41.84
N THR A 289 -57.00 -25.13 -42.35
CA THR A 289 -58.25 -24.27 -42.23
C THR A 289 -58.81 -23.88 -40.84
N SER A 290 -59.39 -22.69 -40.55
CA SER A 290 -59.49 -21.32 -41.13
C SER A 290 -60.25 -20.40 -40.10
N THR A 291 -60.77 -19.15 -40.25
CA THR A 291 -61.00 -18.20 -41.38
C THR A 291 -61.16 -16.72 -40.91
N THR A 292 -60.08 -15.91 -40.97
CA THR A 292 -60.09 -14.49 -41.47
C THR A 292 -60.84 -13.34 -40.68
N PRO A 293 -60.92 -12.03 -41.10
CA PRO A 293 -60.58 -10.88 -40.19
C PRO A 293 -61.53 -9.64 -40.20
N LEU A 294 -61.14 -8.46 -39.62
CA LEU A 294 -61.19 -7.08 -40.21
C LEU A 294 -61.07 -5.85 -39.23
N ARG A 295 -60.00 -5.04 -39.39
CA ARG A 295 -59.86 -3.54 -39.53
C ARG A 295 -60.68 -2.49 -38.65
N PRO A 296 -60.52 -1.12 -38.76
CA PRO A 296 -60.16 -0.30 -37.56
C PRO A 296 -60.87 1.09 -37.32
N ALA A 297 -60.44 1.80 -36.26
CA ALA A 297 -60.58 3.27 -35.95
C ALA A 297 -61.99 3.78 -35.53
N PRO A 298 -62.20 5.03 -35.02
CA PRO A 298 -61.28 6.17 -34.78
C PRO A 298 -61.38 6.85 -33.37
N LEU A 299 -60.82 8.06 -33.23
CA LEU A 299 -60.86 8.98 -32.07
C LEU A 299 -62.22 9.68 -31.85
N PRO A 300 -62.44 10.25 -30.64
CA PRO A 300 -63.13 11.53 -30.47
C PRO A 300 -62.22 12.64 -29.89
N GLN A 301 -62.45 13.89 -30.32
CA GLN A 301 -61.88 15.11 -29.74
C GLN A 301 -62.87 15.76 -28.75
N LEU A 302 -62.39 16.69 -27.91
CA LEU A 302 -63.21 17.82 -27.44
C LEU A 302 -62.33 19.06 -27.19
N ASN A 303 -62.90 20.23 -27.48
CA ASN A 303 -62.23 21.54 -27.56
C ASN A 303 -62.27 22.28 -26.19
N SER A 304 -61.81 23.52 -25.97
CA SER A 304 -61.62 24.66 -26.89
C SER A 304 -60.79 25.84 -26.30
N THR A 305 -60.09 26.58 -27.19
CA THR A 305 -59.78 28.06 -27.14
C THR A 305 -58.97 28.62 -25.94
N THR A 306 -58.11 29.65 -25.99
CA THR A 306 -57.64 30.70 -26.96
C THR A 306 -56.45 31.46 -26.30
N THR A 307 -55.55 32.30 -26.84
CA THR A 307 -54.85 32.67 -28.13
C THR A 307 -53.91 33.86 -27.76
N THR A 308 -52.84 34.34 -28.43
CA THR A 308 -52.12 34.12 -29.72
C THR A 308 -50.70 34.77 -29.65
N ASN A 309 -49.95 34.81 -30.78
CA ASN A 309 -48.92 35.83 -31.15
C ASN A 309 -47.46 35.74 -30.61
N THR A 310 -46.72 34.75 -31.15
CA THR A 310 -45.51 34.85 -32.04
C THR A 310 -44.98 36.24 -32.49
N PRO A 311 -43.72 36.41 -33.03
CA PRO A 311 -42.94 35.44 -33.84
C PRO A 311 -41.38 35.38 -33.50
N PRO A 312 -40.39 35.11 -34.40
CA PRO A 312 -39.46 33.97 -34.23
C PRO A 312 -37.94 34.28 -34.42
N VAL A 313 -37.05 33.26 -34.50
CA VAL A 313 -35.97 33.11 -35.53
C VAL A 313 -35.10 31.82 -35.39
N VAL A 314 -35.00 31.07 -36.50
CA VAL A 314 -33.93 30.14 -37.01
C VAL A 314 -33.24 29.08 -36.09
N PRO A 315 -33.28 27.78 -36.48
CA PRO A 315 -32.41 26.70 -35.97
C PRO A 315 -31.38 26.16 -37.00
N PHE A 316 -30.25 25.60 -36.52
CA PHE A 316 -29.31 24.75 -37.29
C PHE A 316 -28.62 23.71 -36.38
N SER A 317 -27.97 22.63 -36.85
CA SER A 317 -28.37 21.56 -37.80
C SER A 317 -27.25 20.50 -37.89
N LYS A 318 -27.59 19.21 -37.83
CA LYS A 318 -26.81 18.02 -38.27
C LYS A 318 -25.50 17.62 -37.55
N ARG A 319 -25.45 16.32 -37.21
CA ARG A 319 -24.23 15.49 -37.01
C ARG A 319 -23.36 15.42 -38.28
N PRO A 320 -22.03 15.23 -38.15
CA PRO A 320 -21.24 14.36 -39.02
C PRO A 320 -21.33 12.88 -38.57
N PRO A 321 -21.21 11.89 -39.46
CA PRO A 321 -21.24 10.47 -39.11
C PRO A 321 -19.87 9.94 -38.64
N SER A 322 -19.88 8.70 -38.15
CA SER A 322 -18.70 7.89 -37.79
C SER A 322 -17.63 7.85 -38.88
N GLN A 323 -16.38 8.21 -38.53
CA GLN A 323 -15.20 7.89 -39.33
C GLN A 323 -14.53 6.63 -38.79
N THR A 324 -14.76 5.50 -39.47
CA THR A 324 -14.08 4.24 -39.19
C THR A 324 -12.65 4.30 -39.73
N PHE A 325 -11.66 4.42 -38.84
CA PHE A 325 -10.25 4.27 -39.23
C PHE A 325 -9.95 2.81 -39.61
N LYS A 326 -10.08 2.50 -40.91
CA LYS A 326 -9.52 1.28 -41.49
C LYS A 326 -8.01 1.40 -41.52
N LEU A 327 -7.32 0.61 -40.69
CA LEU A 327 -5.90 0.34 -40.91
C LEU A 327 -5.71 -0.35 -42.29
N PRO A 328 -4.67 0.01 -43.06
CA PRO A 328 -4.42 -0.63 -44.35
C PRO A 328 -3.91 -2.08 -44.13
N PRO A 329 -4.33 -3.05 -44.97
CA PRO A 329 -3.79 -4.40 -44.90
C PRO A 329 -2.34 -4.40 -45.40
N GLN A 330 -1.38 -4.80 -44.58
CA GLN A 330 -0.05 -5.14 -45.09
C GLN A 330 -0.08 -6.54 -45.71
N PRO A 331 0.52 -6.74 -46.91
CA PRO A 331 0.38 -7.97 -47.66
C PRO A 331 1.28 -9.09 -47.12
N ILE A 332 0.69 -10.27 -46.94
CA ILE A 332 1.46 -11.52 -46.86
C ILE A 332 1.98 -11.84 -48.26
N GLN A 333 3.29 -11.89 -48.44
CA GLN A 333 3.92 -12.54 -49.60
C GLN A 333 4.92 -13.58 -49.12
N GLN A 334 4.88 -14.74 -49.78
CA GLN A 334 5.77 -15.88 -49.52
C GLN A 334 6.75 -16.02 -50.69
N GLN A 335 7.91 -16.63 -50.41
CA GLN A 335 8.90 -17.10 -51.40
C GLN A 335 9.62 -15.95 -52.17
N GLN A 336 10.79 -16.16 -52.79
CA GLN A 336 11.51 -17.40 -53.09
C GLN A 336 13.04 -17.23 -52.95
N GLN A 337 13.82 -18.30 -53.10
CA GLN A 337 15.27 -18.35 -52.87
C GLN A 337 16.10 -17.89 -54.08
N GLN A 338 17.27 -17.26 -53.85
CA GLN A 338 18.52 -17.57 -54.59
C GLN A 338 19.80 -16.94 -53.95
N GLN A 339 20.97 -17.20 -54.56
CA GLN A 339 22.29 -17.28 -53.89
C GLN A 339 23.24 -16.07 -54.16
N PRO A 340 24.28 -15.85 -53.32
CA PRO A 340 25.22 -14.73 -53.42
C PRO A 340 26.55 -15.05 -54.15
N GLN A 341 27.35 -14.01 -54.44
CA GLN A 341 28.77 -14.09 -54.83
C GLN A 341 29.67 -13.17 -53.97
N GLN A 342 30.99 -13.23 -54.19
CA GLN A 342 32.04 -13.02 -53.15
C GLN A 342 32.76 -11.64 -53.17
N PRO A 343 33.41 -11.23 -52.06
CA PRO A 343 34.19 -9.99 -51.96
C PRO A 343 35.73 -10.17 -51.98
N GLN A 344 36.45 -9.05 -52.16
CA GLN A 344 37.88 -8.85 -51.84
C GLN A 344 37.95 -7.64 -50.85
N GLN A 345 38.51 -7.76 -49.64
CA GLN A 345 39.93 -7.74 -49.26
C GLN A 345 40.68 -6.43 -49.56
N GLU A 346 41.01 -5.66 -48.51
CA GLU A 346 42.36 -5.10 -48.29
C GLU A 346 42.58 -4.64 -46.81
N GLN A 347 43.72 -4.00 -46.50
CA GLN A 347 44.44 -4.14 -45.22
C GLN A 347 44.42 -2.91 -44.26
N PRO A 348 44.69 -3.09 -42.94
CA PRO A 348 44.69 -2.01 -41.93
C PRO A 348 46.07 -1.36 -41.70
N GLN A 349 46.10 -0.13 -41.15
CA GLN A 349 47.31 0.54 -40.64
C GLN A 349 47.10 1.23 -39.27
N LYS A 350 48.21 1.63 -38.62
CA LYS A 350 48.32 2.04 -37.20
C LYS A 350 47.90 3.50 -36.90
N PRO A 351 47.55 3.81 -35.64
CA PRO A 351 47.14 5.16 -35.21
C PRO A 351 48.29 6.10 -34.83
N ALA A 352 48.00 7.40 -34.74
CA ALA A 352 48.90 8.44 -34.23
C ALA A 352 48.33 9.10 -32.95
N THR A 353 49.22 9.63 -32.09
CA THR A 353 48.89 10.17 -30.76
C THR A 353 48.99 11.70 -30.71
N PHE A 354 48.12 12.36 -29.96
CA PHE A 354 48.37 13.70 -29.38
C PHE A 354 47.68 13.85 -28.01
N PRO A 355 48.30 14.48 -26.99
CA PRO A 355 47.79 14.52 -25.63
C PRO A 355 47.28 15.91 -25.17
N PHE A 356 46.47 15.93 -24.11
CA PHE A 356 46.27 17.11 -23.26
C PHE A 356 46.50 16.77 -21.78
N LYS A 357 47.13 17.69 -21.05
CA LYS A 357 47.37 17.60 -19.59
C LYS A 357 46.67 18.74 -18.88
N LEU A 358 46.06 18.46 -17.73
CA LEU A 358 45.80 19.44 -16.68
C LEU A 358 46.35 18.90 -15.35
N LYS A 359 46.85 19.80 -14.49
CA LYS A 359 47.50 19.45 -13.22
C LYS A 359 46.49 19.52 -12.05
N PRO A 360 46.57 18.64 -11.05
CA PRO A 360 46.01 18.93 -9.73
C PRO A 360 46.86 19.99 -9.01
N VAL A 361 46.24 20.74 -8.09
CA VAL A 361 46.92 21.62 -7.14
C VAL A 361 46.75 21.03 -5.75
N SER A 362 47.86 20.76 -5.06
CA SER A 362 47.89 20.41 -3.64
C SER A 362 48.35 21.60 -2.82
N VAL A 363 47.78 21.78 -1.62
CA VAL A 363 48.26 22.75 -0.63
C VAL A 363 48.42 22.03 0.71
N ASN A 364 49.66 21.68 1.03
CA ASN A 364 50.08 21.22 2.35
C ASN A 364 50.94 22.31 2.99
N SER A 365 50.68 22.66 4.25
CA SER A 365 51.65 23.37 5.08
C SER A 365 51.37 23.11 6.56
N THR A 366 52.36 22.58 7.26
CA THR A 366 52.34 22.28 8.71
C THR A 366 52.90 23.46 9.53
N PRO A 367 52.60 23.56 10.84
CA PRO A 367 52.87 24.75 11.65
C PRO A 367 54.17 24.68 12.48
N THR A 368 54.64 25.83 12.98
CA THR A 368 55.65 25.91 14.05
C THR A 368 55.52 27.15 14.94
N THR A 369 55.01 26.91 16.16
CA THR A 369 55.51 27.38 17.49
C THR A 369 55.80 28.86 17.85
N ALA A 370 55.50 29.13 19.14
CA ALA A 370 56.06 30.16 20.05
C ALA A 370 55.53 31.62 19.99
N SER A 371 55.43 32.38 21.10
CA SER A 371 55.20 32.06 22.54
C SER A 371 55.01 33.35 23.37
N ALA A 372 54.44 33.23 24.58
CA ALA A 372 54.45 34.20 25.70
C ALA A 372 53.62 35.51 25.56
N THR A 373 53.10 36.18 26.61
CA THR A 373 52.48 35.83 27.93
C THR A 373 52.05 37.15 28.62
N THR A 374 50.88 37.22 29.29
CA THR A 374 50.65 37.66 30.71
C THR A 374 49.26 38.25 31.03
N SER A 375 48.73 37.87 32.21
CA SER A 375 47.83 38.62 33.14
C SER A 375 46.43 39.17 32.72
N THR A 376 45.39 38.39 33.03
CA THR A 376 44.28 38.60 34.02
C THR A 376 44.24 39.87 34.92
N PRO A 377 43.15 40.19 35.69
CA PRO A 377 41.84 39.47 35.88
C PRO A 377 40.51 40.30 36.04
N THR A 378 39.37 39.64 35.73
CA THR A 378 38.01 39.72 36.37
C THR A 378 37.10 41.00 36.36
N PRO A 379 35.75 40.85 36.52
CA PRO A 379 34.76 41.88 36.15
C PRO A 379 33.72 42.29 37.25
N THR A 380 32.87 43.30 36.99
CA THR A 380 31.54 43.42 37.66
C THR A 380 30.46 44.21 36.89
N THR A 381 29.28 43.60 36.71
CA THR A 381 27.89 44.16 36.73
C THR A 381 27.34 45.27 35.80
N VAL A 382 26.14 44.95 35.26
CA VAL A 382 24.91 45.77 35.07
C VAL A 382 24.73 46.56 33.74
N PRO A 383 23.52 46.51 33.09
CA PRO A 383 23.32 46.99 31.70
C PRO A 383 22.48 48.27 31.56
N LEU A 384 22.43 48.84 30.34
CA LEU A 384 21.44 49.87 29.96
C LEU A 384 20.89 49.67 28.54
N SER A 385 19.63 50.08 28.32
CA SER A 385 18.90 49.96 27.05
C SER A 385 18.90 51.26 26.24
N LYS A 386 18.96 51.16 24.89
CA LYS A 386 18.24 52.04 23.96
C LYS A 386 18.16 51.46 22.53
N ARG A 387 17.17 51.93 21.77
CA ARG A 387 16.77 51.45 20.42
C ARG A 387 17.16 52.50 19.34
N PRO A 388 16.86 52.35 18.03
CA PRO A 388 17.89 52.25 17.00
C PRO A 388 17.94 53.46 16.04
N ALA A 389 18.90 53.44 15.11
CA ALA A 389 18.93 54.29 13.93
C ALA A 389 19.03 53.43 12.65
N SER A 390 18.30 53.80 11.60
CA SER A 390 18.34 53.14 10.29
C SER A 390 19.32 53.84 9.35
N GLN A 391 19.99 53.06 8.50
CA GLN A 391 20.74 53.57 7.34
C GLN A 391 20.27 52.85 6.08
N THR A 392 19.93 53.63 5.05
CA THR A 392 19.42 53.12 3.77
C THR A 392 20.44 53.41 2.67
N PHE A 393 21.05 52.36 2.11
CA PHE A 393 21.88 52.50 0.93
C PHE A 393 21.02 52.68 -0.33
N LYS A 394 21.41 53.63 -1.19
CA LYS A 394 20.85 53.85 -2.53
C LYS A 394 21.78 53.29 -3.59
N LEU A 395 21.20 52.82 -4.70
CA LEU A 395 21.89 52.55 -5.97
C LEU A 395 21.18 53.31 -7.12
N PRO A 396 21.86 53.58 -8.25
CA PRO A 396 21.46 54.63 -9.21
C PRO A 396 20.36 54.24 -10.22
N PRO A 397 19.74 55.22 -10.90
CA PRO A 397 18.54 55.02 -11.73
C PRO A 397 18.83 54.64 -13.21
N GLN A 398 17.81 54.10 -13.88
CA GLN A 398 17.73 53.94 -15.34
C GLN A 398 16.78 54.97 -16.01
N PRO A 399 16.89 55.22 -17.34
CA PRO A 399 16.17 56.30 -18.03
C PRO A 399 14.71 56.01 -18.41
N GLN A 400 13.96 57.08 -18.70
CA GLN A 400 12.54 57.04 -19.10
C GLN A 400 12.32 56.93 -20.63
N PRO A 401 11.20 56.35 -21.08
CA PRO A 401 10.58 56.63 -22.38
C PRO A 401 9.45 57.69 -22.28
N GLN A 402 9.07 58.28 -23.42
CA GLN A 402 8.11 59.41 -23.54
C GLN A 402 6.62 58.98 -23.65
N PRO A 403 5.65 59.91 -23.46
CA PRO A 403 4.23 59.57 -23.21
C PRO A 403 3.34 59.44 -24.46
N GLN A 404 2.16 58.84 -24.26
CA GLN A 404 1.08 58.65 -25.26
C GLN A 404 0.13 59.86 -25.37
N PRO A 405 -0.57 60.04 -26.51
CA PRO A 405 -1.87 60.73 -26.60
C PRO A 405 -3.07 59.79 -26.33
N GLN A 406 -4.24 60.37 -26.09
CA GLN A 406 -5.44 59.72 -25.51
C GLN A 406 -6.49 59.18 -26.54
N PRO A 407 -7.49 58.37 -26.11
CA PRO A 407 -8.26 57.48 -26.99
C PRO A 407 -9.61 58.04 -27.48
N GLN A 408 -10.25 57.30 -28.40
CA GLN A 408 -11.68 57.42 -28.73
C GLN A 408 -12.40 56.06 -28.64
N THR A 409 -13.72 56.11 -28.46
CA THR A 409 -14.59 54.96 -28.11
C THR A 409 -15.47 54.49 -29.27
N SER A 410 -15.63 53.17 -29.43
CA SER A 410 -16.71 52.56 -30.23
C SER A 410 -17.06 51.15 -29.71
N GLN A 411 -18.19 50.59 -30.20
CA GLN A 411 -18.94 49.49 -29.56
C GLN A 411 -18.60 48.07 -30.06
N PRO A 412 -19.01 47.00 -29.32
CA PRO A 412 -18.52 45.64 -29.54
C PRO A 412 -19.26 44.87 -30.65
N ILE A 413 -18.53 43.98 -31.34
CA ILE A 413 -19.05 42.97 -32.26
C ILE A 413 -18.32 41.63 -31.97
N PRO A 414 -19.01 40.48 -31.88
CA PRO A 414 -18.39 39.19 -31.56
C PRO A 414 -17.67 38.56 -32.76
N ALA A 415 -16.59 37.82 -32.50
CA ALA A 415 -15.81 37.10 -33.51
C ALA A 415 -15.55 35.63 -33.12
N GLN A 416 -15.39 34.77 -34.13
CA GLN A 416 -15.33 33.31 -34.00
C GLN A 416 -13.90 32.77 -33.74
N PRO A 417 -13.75 31.53 -33.22
CA PRO A 417 -12.44 30.91 -33.02
C PRO A 417 -11.70 30.63 -34.34
N ILE A 418 -10.43 31.01 -34.40
CA ILE A 418 -9.54 30.77 -35.55
C ILE A 418 -8.73 29.48 -35.34
N PRO A 419 -8.80 28.47 -36.23
CA PRO A 419 -7.97 27.27 -36.16
C PRO A 419 -6.57 27.54 -36.73
N THR A 420 -5.58 27.75 -35.85
CA THR A 420 -4.20 28.04 -36.27
C THR A 420 -3.43 26.75 -36.55
N THR A 421 -3.50 26.27 -37.80
CA THR A 421 -2.79 25.06 -38.26
C THR A 421 -1.29 25.33 -38.49
N LEU A 422 -0.46 25.12 -37.47
CA LEU A 422 1.00 25.22 -37.60
C LEU A 422 1.62 23.90 -38.08
N LYS A 423 1.86 23.81 -39.40
CA LYS A 423 2.74 22.79 -39.98
C LYS A 423 4.20 23.18 -39.70
N GLN A 424 4.93 22.37 -38.94
CA GLN A 424 6.39 22.39 -38.94
C GLN A 424 6.94 20.99 -39.25
N THR A 425 7.41 20.84 -40.49
CA THR A 425 8.26 19.72 -40.91
C THR A 425 9.67 19.90 -40.36
N VAL A 426 10.14 18.95 -39.56
CA VAL A 426 11.56 18.80 -39.22
C VAL A 426 12.01 17.42 -39.68
N ASN A 427 13.10 17.37 -40.45
CA ASN A 427 13.57 16.15 -41.09
C ASN A 427 14.35 15.27 -40.11
N ALA A 428 14.09 13.97 -40.11
CA ALA A 428 14.89 13.00 -39.37
C ALA A 428 16.24 12.72 -40.09
N PRO A 429 17.38 12.65 -39.39
CA PRO A 429 18.62 12.11 -39.94
C PRO A 429 18.50 10.60 -40.22
N PRO A 430 19.18 10.05 -41.24
CA PRO A 430 19.07 8.64 -41.60
C PRO A 430 19.87 7.72 -40.65
N PRO A 431 19.37 6.49 -40.38
CA PRO A 431 20.12 5.50 -39.61
C PRO A 431 21.33 4.97 -40.41
N ARG A 432 22.49 4.85 -39.74
CA ARG A 432 23.65 4.12 -40.29
C ARG A 432 23.58 2.64 -39.89
N PRO A 433 23.73 1.68 -40.82
CA PRO A 433 23.70 0.26 -40.50
C PRO A 433 25.08 -0.23 -40.00
N ILE A 434 25.09 -1.17 -39.05
CA ILE A 434 26.26 -2.01 -38.74
C ILE A 434 25.88 -3.49 -38.85
N ASN A 435 26.75 -4.23 -39.52
CA ASN A 435 26.56 -5.56 -40.10
C ASN A 435 26.93 -6.70 -39.12
N PRO A 436 26.10 -7.75 -38.95
CA PRO A 436 26.48 -9.00 -38.31
C PRO A 436 26.50 -10.19 -39.29
N ASN A 437 27.65 -10.90 -39.42
CA ASN A 437 27.67 -12.29 -39.93
C ASN A 437 29.04 -13.00 -39.78
N ALA A 438 29.01 -14.33 -39.98
CA ALA A 438 30.10 -15.33 -39.92
C ALA A 438 30.45 -15.89 -38.52
N LEU A 439 30.73 -17.19 -38.34
CA LEU A 439 30.83 -18.32 -39.29
C LEU A 439 30.22 -19.61 -38.71
N SER A 440 30.14 -20.69 -39.51
CA SER A 440 29.33 -21.89 -39.22
C SER A 440 30.05 -23.22 -39.49
N LYS A 441 29.64 -24.29 -38.77
CA LYS A 441 29.22 -25.61 -39.29
C LYS A 441 29.02 -26.65 -38.16
N PRO A 442 28.02 -27.55 -38.25
CA PRO A 442 27.82 -28.66 -37.30
C PRO A 442 28.55 -29.95 -37.72
N THR A 443 28.69 -30.90 -36.80
CA THR A 443 29.06 -32.30 -37.07
C THR A 443 28.32 -33.22 -36.07
N GLN A 444 28.14 -34.50 -36.41
CA GLN A 444 27.15 -35.40 -35.80
C GLN A 444 27.51 -35.93 -34.40
N PRO A 445 26.51 -36.42 -33.62
CA PRO A 445 26.65 -36.63 -32.18
C PRO A 445 27.28 -37.97 -31.79
N ILE A 446 27.95 -37.97 -30.63
CA ILE A 446 28.43 -39.16 -29.92
C ILE A 446 27.93 -39.07 -28.47
N GLN A 447 27.29 -40.12 -27.96
CA GLN A 447 26.94 -40.22 -26.53
C GLN A 447 28.20 -40.51 -25.69
N PRO A 448 28.25 -40.04 -24.44
CA PRO A 448 28.17 -41.05 -23.38
C PRO A 448 27.43 -40.64 -22.08
N ALA A 449 26.84 -41.66 -21.46
CA ALA A 449 26.77 -41.96 -20.03
C ALA A 449 26.92 -40.85 -18.95
N THR A 450 25.82 -40.63 -18.22
CA THR A 450 25.76 -40.56 -16.73
C THR A 450 26.83 -39.78 -15.96
N SER A 451 26.50 -38.57 -15.52
CA SER A 451 26.08 -38.32 -14.11
C SER A 451 25.91 -36.80 -13.85
N VAL A 452 24.85 -36.42 -13.12
CA VAL A 452 24.63 -35.02 -12.69
C VAL A 452 24.39 -35.01 -11.18
N SER A 453 25.39 -34.57 -10.43
CA SER A 453 25.31 -34.34 -8.98
C SER A 453 24.41 -33.14 -8.68
N LYS A 454 23.39 -33.32 -7.84
CA LYS A 454 22.50 -32.23 -7.40
C LYS A 454 23.26 -31.24 -6.51
N LEU A 455 23.35 -29.98 -6.92
CA LEU A 455 23.74 -28.87 -6.05
C LEU A 455 22.53 -28.41 -5.22
N ASN A 456 22.32 -29.05 -4.06
CA ASN A 456 21.34 -28.62 -3.07
C ASN A 456 21.96 -27.59 -2.11
N ALA A 457 21.64 -26.30 -2.29
CA ALA A 457 21.89 -25.25 -1.31
C ALA A 457 20.82 -24.15 -1.45
N PHE A 458 20.26 -23.55 -0.39
CA PHE A 458 20.45 -23.81 1.05
C PHE A 458 19.44 -24.85 1.58
N SER A 459 19.84 -25.62 2.59
CA SER A 459 18.91 -26.20 3.57
C SER A 459 19.25 -25.59 4.93
N PRO A 460 18.38 -24.75 5.54
CA PRO A 460 18.73 -24.03 6.78
C PRO A 460 18.90 -24.93 8.01
N PHE A 461 18.42 -26.19 7.95
CA PHE A 461 18.21 -27.05 9.11
C PHE A 461 19.12 -28.29 9.07
N LYS A 462 20.34 -28.12 9.60
CA LYS A 462 21.21 -29.21 10.04
C LYS A 462 21.63 -29.02 11.51
N ARG A 463 20.73 -29.36 12.43
CA ARG A 463 21.13 -30.06 13.66
C ARG A 463 20.90 -31.54 13.42
N THR A 464 21.93 -32.36 13.58
CA THR A 464 21.87 -33.81 13.39
C THR A 464 21.97 -34.51 14.74
N ASP A 465 20.85 -34.58 15.46
CA ASP A 465 20.69 -35.35 16.70
C ASP A 465 19.28 -35.95 16.73
N GLU A 466 19.18 -37.28 16.69
CA GLU A 466 17.92 -38.03 16.46
C GLU A 466 17.10 -38.28 17.74
N SER A 467 17.06 -37.34 18.70
CA SER A 467 16.66 -37.65 20.09
C SER A 467 15.57 -36.79 20.76
N ILE A 468 14.76 -35.99 20.05
CA ILE A 468 13.61 -35.26 20.63
C ILE A 468 12.31 -35.56 19.87
N TYR A 469 11.49 -36.50 20.39
CA TYR A 469 10.14 -36.79 19.84
C TYR A 469 9.15 -37.36 20.89
N LYS A 470 8.83 -36.61 21.97
CA LYS A 470 7.70 -36.92 22.89
C LYS A 470 7.01 -35.68 23.47
N SER A 471 6.08 -35.09 22.73
CA SER A 471 5.10 -34.12 23.28
C SER A 471 3.73 -34.26 22.60
N ASN A 472 2.76 -34.89 23.27
CA ASN A 472 1.42 -35.13 22.73
C ASN A 472 0.52 -33.90 22.87
N ASN A 473 0.61 -32.95 21.94
CA ASN A 473 -0.39 -31.89 21.75
C ASN A 473 -1.01 -32.02 20.35
N THR A 474 -2.17 -32.67 20.26
CA THR A 474 -2.95 -32.79 19.03
C THR A 474 -3.54 -31.45 18.62
N LEU A 475 -3.07 -30.89 17.50
CA LEU A 475 -3.71 -29.75 16.84
C LEU A 475 -5.09 -30.16 16.27
N PRO A 476 -6.06 -29.23 16.15
CA PRO A 476 -7.37 -29.54 15.57
C PRO A 476 -7.26 -29.96 14.10
N THR A 477 -7.74 -31.16 13.77
CA THR A 477 -7.62 -31.80 12.44
C THR A 477 -8.61 -31.24 11.39
N THR A 478 -8.98 -29.97 11.52
CA THR A 478 -9.95 -29.26 10.65
C THR A 478 -9.46 -27.87 10.25
N ALA A 479 -8.15 -27.63 10.31
CA ALA A 479 -7.56 -26.41 9.76
C ALA A 479 -7.85 -26.33 8.23
N PRO A 480 -8.13 -25.13 7.68
CA PRO A 480 -8.34 -24.95 6.25
C PRO A 480 -7.07 -25.33 5.45
N PRO A 481 -7.20 -25.65 4.14
CA PRO A 481 -6.08 -26.05 3.31
C PRO A 481 -4.87 -25.15 3.51
N LEU A 482 -3.79 -25.83 3.89
CA LEU A 482 -2.82 -25.36 4.86
C LEU A 482 -1.85 -24.38 4.16
N VAL A 483 -1.78 -23.12 4.65
CA VAL A 483 -1.22 -21.94 3.94
C VAL A 483 0.18 -22.17 3.31
N TRP A 484 1.08 -22.83 4.05
CA TRP A 484 2.00 -23.87 3.57
C TRP A 484 2.72 -23.62 2.24
N ASP A 485 2.11 -24.15 1.18
CA ASP A 485 2.61 -24.27 -0.20
C ASP A 485 2.50 -22.98 -1.02
N LYS A 486 1.88 -21.93 -0.46
CA LYS A 486 1.68 -20.67 -1.17
C LYS A 486 3.00 -19.93 -1.34
N LYS A 487 3.25 -19.48 -2.56
CA LYS A 487 4.34 -18.55 -2.89
C LYS A 487 3.91 -17.14 -2.46
N PHE A 488 4.82 -16.37 -1.87
CA PHE A 488 4.55 -15.00 -1.38
C PHE A 488 5.55 -14.00 -1.95
N LYS A 489 5.15 -12.72 -1.95
CA LYS A 489 6.01 -11.57 -2.28
C LYS A 489 5.72 -10.39 -1.36
N LEU A 490 6.63 -9.43 -1.27
CA LEU A 490 6.40 -8.16 -0.59
C LEU A 490 5.99 -7.09 -1.60
N VAL A 491 4.77 -6.55 -1.46
CA VAL A 491 4.30 -5.37 -2.19
C VAL A 491 4.62 -4.13 -1.37
N LYS A 492 5.25 -3.14 -2.01
CA LYS A 492 5.59 -1.84 -1.41
C LYS A 492 4.69 -0.76 -2.01
N THR A 493 3.85 -0.15 -1.18
CA THR A 493 2.88 0.88 -1.58
C THR A 493 3.21 2.18 -0.88
N TYR A 494 3.53 3.23 -1.63
CA TYR A 494 3.84 4.56 -1.08
C TYR A 494 2.69 5.07 -0.21
N ASN A 495 3.01 5.54 1.00
CA ASN A 495 2.05 6.02 1.98
C ASN A 495 2.08 7.56 2.06
N TYR A 496 3.23 8.16 2.38
CA TYR A 496 3.43 9.60 2.43
C TYR A 496 4.89 10.06 2.58
N SER A 497 5.19 11.29 2.17
CA SER A 497 6.43 12.01 2.49
C SER A 497 6.31 12.79 3.79
N VAL A 498 7.32 12.71 4.66
CA VAL A 498 7.49 13.58 5.85
C VAL A 498 8.90 14.17 5.91
N THR A 499 9.02 15.35 6.52
CA THR A 499 10.26 15.84 7.12
C THR A 499 10.21 15.55 8.61
N ALA A 500 11.12 14.74 9.13
CA ALA A 500 11.28 14.54 10.57
C ALA A 500 12.45 15.39 11.08
N GLU A 501 12.21 16.19 12.11
CA GLU A 501 13.21 16.92 12.88
C GLU A 501 13.31 16.30 14.28
N TYR A 502 14.41 15.60 14.54
CA TYR A 502 14.68 14.99 15.85
C TYR A 502 15.79 15.77 16.54
N LYS A 503 15.51 16.27 17.75
CA LYS A 503 16.51 16.95 18.58
C LYS A 503 16.80 16.14 19.85
N VAL A 504 18.09 16.03 20.15
CA VAL A 504 18.60 15.52 21.41
C VAL A 504 19.24 16.69 22.13
N VAL A 505 18.51 17.23 23.11
CA VAL A 505 19.00 18.27 23.99
C VAL A 505 19.71 17.61 25.16
N ILE A 506 21.02 17.85 25.29
CA ILE A 506 21.84 17.41 26.41
C ILE A 506 22.13 18.62 27.30
N LYS A 507 21.66 18.57 28.55
CA LYS A 507 21.93 19.57 29.60
C LYS A 507 22.68 18.92 30.75
N TYR A 508 23.95 19.25 30.87
CA TYR A 508 24.77 18.91 32.03
C TYR A 508 24.47 19.89 33.17
N LYS A 509 24.75 19.50 34.42
CA LYS A 509 24.73 20.45 35.55
C LYS A 509 25.94 21.41 35.50
N PRO A 510 25.82 22.67 35.97
CA PRO A 510 26.88 23.69 35.88
C PRO A 510 28.26 23.29 36.41
N GLU A 511 28.32 22.36 37.37
CA GLU A 511 29.56 21.81 37.94
C GLU A 511 30.27 20.75 37.05
N CYS A 512 29.82 20.56 35.80
CA CYS A 512 30.42 19.62 34.86
C CYS A 512 31.37 20.32 33.89
N THR A 513 32.66 19.98 33.95
CA THR A 513 33.62 20.31 32.90
C THR A 513 33.66 19.23 31.83
N LEU A 514 33.44 19.59 30.58
CA LEU A 514 33.51 18.69 29.42
C LEU A 514 34.69 19.03 28.53
N SER A 515 35.68 18.13 28.51
CA SER A 515 36.82 18.21 27.58
C SER A 515 36.47 17.68 26.18
N ASN A 516 35.62 16.66 26.08
CA ASN A 516 35.17 16.05 24.83
C ASN A 516 33.71 15.57 24.94
N VAL A 517 32.91 15.87 23.93
CA VAL A 517 31.60 15.25 23.69
C VAL A 517 31.72 14.35 22.44
N LYS A 518 31.89 13.05 22.67
CA LYS A 518 31.75 12.03 21.62
C LYS A 518 30.31 11.52 21.55
N VAL A 519 29.74 11.48 20.34
CA VAL A 519 28.41 10.88 20.08
C VAL A 519 28.47 10.08 18.78
N TRP A 520 27.86 8.90 18.79
CA TRP A 520 27.64 8.08 17.61
C TRP A 520 26.14 7.93 17.42
N MET A 521 25.64 8.07 16.21
CA MET A 521 24.25 7.79 15.86
C MET A 521 24.18 7.02 14.55
N PRO A 522 23.36 5.96 14.43
CA PRO A 522 23.00 5.40 13.14
C PRO A 522 22.56 6.51 12.18
N LYS A 523 23.09 6.50 10.96
CA LYS A 523 22.53 7.29 9.87
C LYS A 523 21.35 6.49 9.30
N PRO A 524 20.14 7.05 9.21
CA PRO A 524 19.00 6.34 8.64
C PRO A 524 19.25 5.95 7.19
N GLU A 525 18.89 4.70 6.85
CA GLU A 525 19.08 4.12 5.52
C GLU A 525 17.73 3.81 4.85
N SER A 526 17.71 3.79 3.52
CA SER A 526 16.56 3.35 2.73
C SER A 526 16.41 1.83 2.83
N ILE A 527 15.24 1.35 3.22
CA ILE A 527 14.93 -0.07 3.44
C ILE A 527 13.53 -0.41 2.87
N ASN A 528 12.93 -1.52 3.30
CA ASN A 528 11.66 -1.98 2.73
C ASN A 528 10.49 -1.01 2.94
N ASN A 529 10.44 -0.33 4.09
CA ASN A 529 9.33 0.54 4.48
C ASN A 529 9.59 2.04 4.30
N GLN A 530 10.79 2.44 3.88
CA GLN A 530 11.18 3.85 3.78
C GLN A 530 12.26 4.09 2.73
N ILE A 531 12.20 5.23 2.05
CA ILE A 531 13.27 5.77 1.21
C ILE A 531 13.70 7.12 1.79
N ILE A 532 14.94 7.17 2.27
CA ILE A 532 15.58 8.39 2.77
C ILE A 532 16.03 9.21 1.57
N ARG A 533 15.43 10.38 1.34
CA ARG A 533 15.81 11.32 0.27
C ARG A 533 16.92 12.26 0.71
N SER A 534 16.85 12.73 1.95
CA SER A 534 17.91 13.49 2.59
C SER A 534 17.98 13.13 4.07
N ALA A 535 19.19 13.12 4.62
CA ALA A 535 19.44 12.90 6.03
C ALA A 535 20.64 13.75 6.44
N THR A 536 20.40 14.70 7.32
CA THR A 536 21.41 15.61 7.89
C THR A 536 21.34 15.55 9.40
N MET A 537 22.47 15.71 10.06
CA MET A 537 22.57 15.70 11.51
C MET A 537 23.69 16.65 11.89
N LYS A 538 23.45 17.56 12.85
CA LYS A 538 24.32 18.68 13.20
C LYS A 538 24.33 18.89 14.70
N LEU A 539 25.49 19.22 15.28
CA LEU A 539 25.63 19.57 16.68
C LEU A 539 25.58 21.08 16.86
N TYR A 540 24.67 21.57 17.69
CA TYR A 540 24.51 22.96 18.06
C TYR A 540 24.86 23.20 19.54
N ASP A 541 25.32 24.41 19.82
CA ASP A 541 25.28 25.02 21.15
C ASP A 541 23.82 25.26 21.54
N GLY A 542 23.37 24.71 22.66
CA GLY A 542 21.97 24.83 23.07
C GLY A 542 21.57 26.21 23.60
N ASP A 543 22.54 27.02 24.06
CA ASP A 543 22.29 28.35 24.61
C ASP A 543 22.34 29.44 23.53
N SER A 544 23.19 29.27 22.51
CA SER A 544 23.31 30.23 21.40
C SER A 544 22.65 29.78 20.09
N ASN A 545 22.26 28.50 19.97
CA ASN A 545 21.78 27.86 18.73
C ASN A 545 22.76 28.03 17.54
N ILE A 546 24.05 28.21 17.83
CA ILE A 546 25.13 28.23 16.83
C ILE A 546 25.57 26.78 16.55
N GLU A 547 25.76 26.46 15.28
CA GLU A 547 26.29 25.16 14.86
C GLU A 547 27.77 25.04 15.26
N LEU A 548 28.12 23.92 15.90
CA LEU A 548 29.47 23.66 16.43
C LEU A 548 30.31 22.79 15.51
N ILE A 549 29.71 21.74 14.92
CA ILE A 549 30.41 20.74 14.09
C ILE A 549 29.41 19.87 13.31
N GLU A 550 29.77 19.51 12.07
CA GLU A 550 29.11 18.45 11.29
C GLU A 550 29.75 17.08 11.58
N PRO A 551 28.99 15.97 11.57
CA PRO A 551 29.52 14.65 11.92
C PRO A 551 30.42 14.08 10.82
N GLU A 552 31.48 13.39 11.26
CA GLU A 552 32.17 12.42 10.44
C GLU A 552 31.22 11.24 10.12
N LEU A 553 31.42 10.55 9.00
CA LEU A 553 30.67 9.35 8.66
C LEU A 553 31.59 8.13 8.76
N THR A 554 31.30 7.24 9.70
CA THR A 554 31.99 5.94 9.84
C THR A 554 31.05 4.82 9.42
N ASP A 555 31.58 3.83 8.72
CA ASP A 555 30.86 2.58 8.49
C ASP A 555 30.89 1.72 9.77
N SER A 556 29.82 0.97 10.01
CA SER A 556 29.84 -0.25 10.82
C SER A 556 29.57 -1.46 9.94
N SER A 557 29.57 -2.65 10.53
CA SER A 557 29.37 -3.91 9.84
C SER A 557 28.08 -4.00 8.99
N HIS A 558 27.03 -3.23 9.31
CA HIS A 558 25.70 -3.32 8.69
C HIS A 558 24.99 -1.98 8.40
N GLN A 559 25.50 -0.84 8.88
CA GLN A 559 24.93 0.49 8.61
C GLN A 559 25.96 1.61 8.77
N LYS A 560 25.73 2.74 8.10
CA LYS A 560 26.51 3.97 8.28
C LYS A 560 26.14 4.70 9.57
N ILE A 561 27.11 5.37 10.19
CA ILE A 561 26.98 6.02 11.49
C ILE A 561 27.60 7.42 11.42
N TRP A 562 26.84 8.41 11.87
CA TRP A 562 27.35 9.73 12.18
C TRP A 562 28.16 9.69 13.47
N TYR A 563 29.37 10.23 13.44
CA TYR A 563 30.28 10.34 14.56
C TYR A 563 30.64 11.81 14.81
N PHE A 564 30.35 12.27 16.01
CA PHE A 564 30.77 13.57 16.54
C PHE A 564 31.91 13.36 17.53
N ASN A 565 32.92 14.23 17.47
CA ASN A 565 34.07 14.25 18.38
C ASN A 565 34.35 15.70 18.80
N TYR A 566 33.39 16.33 19.47
CA TYR A 566 33.49 17.75 19.79
C TYR A 566 34.34 17.97 21.05
N LEU A 567 35.62 18.27 20.83
CA LEU A 567 36.46 18.89 21.86
C LEU A 567 35.93 20.31 22.15
N SER A 568 35.74 20.65 23.44
CA SER A 568 35.24 21.97 23.86
C SER A 568 36.30 22.80 24.60
N PRO A 569 37.52 23.00 24.04
CA PRO A 569 38.65 23.58 24.78
C PRO A 569 38.43 25.04 25.17
N GLU A 570 37.72 25.81 24.34
CA GLU A 570 37.45 27.24 24.60
C GLU A 570 36.38 27.48 25.67
N ASN A 571 35.48 26.51 25.87
CA ASN A 571 34.46 26.59 26.90
C ASN A 571 34.18 25.18 27.46
N PRO A 572 35.01 24.70 28.41
CA PRO A 572 34.78 23.42 29.08
C PRO A 572 33.56 23.47 30.02
N TYR A 573 33.02 24.66 30.32
CA TYR A 573 31.81 24.87 31.12
C TYR A 573 30.55 24.97 30.25
N LYS A 574 30.62 24.74 28.93
CA LYS A 574 29.43 24.67 28.09
C LYS A 574 28.65 23.42 28.45
N THR A 575 27.51 23.60 29.12
CA THR A 575 26.70 22.49 29.63
C THR A 575 25.49 22.17 28.74
N HIS A 576 25.22 22.93 27.69
CA HIS A 576 24.03 22.79 26.88
C HIS A 576 24.38 22.55 25.40
N TYR A 577 23.97 21.38 24.90
CA TYR A 577 24.19 20.94 23.52
C TYR A 577 22.87 20.46 22.92
N VAL A 578 22.67 20.69 21.62
CA VAL A 578 21.51 20.19 20.88
C VAL A 578 22.01 19.50 19.61
N PHE A 579 21.93 18.19 19.57
CA PHE A 579 22.07 17.45 18.31
C PHE A 579 20.73 17.54 17.59
N LYS A 580 20.73 18.02 16.34
CA LYS A 580 19.52 18.16 15.53
C LYS A 580 19.69 17.42 14.21
N GLU A 581 18.88 16.40 14.06
CA GLU A 581 18.72 15.57 12.87
C GLU A 581 17.54 16.10 12.06
N ILE A 582 17.70 16.19 10.75
CA ILE A 582 16.62 16.48 9.79
C ILE A 582 16.66 15.41 8.71
N LEU A 583 15.55 14.66 8.59
CA LEU A 583 15.32 13.65 7.57
C LEU A 583 14.19 14.09 6.65
N GLU A 584 14.35 13.86 5.35
CA GLU A 584 13.22 13.84 4.41
C GLU A 584 13.05 12.40 3.92
N VAL A 585 11.92 11.80 4.24
CA VAL A 585 11.68 10.37 4.04
C VAL A 585 10.32 10.12 3.39
N ASP A 586 10.33 9.26 2.37
CA ASP A 586 9.15 8.69 1.76
C ASP A 586 8.86 7.34 2.41
N LEU A 587 7.72 7.24 3.10
CA LEU A 587 7.31 6.04 3.82
C LEU A 587 6.38 5.18 2.97
N TYR A 588 6.54 3.87 3.08
CA TYR A 588 5.87 2.84 2.29
C TYR A 588 5.19 1.84 3.20
N LYS A 589 3.93 1.54 2.92
CA LYS A 589 3.28 0.32 3.39
C LYS A 589 3.98 -0.88 2.77
N VAL A 590 4.23 -1.91 3.55
CA VAL A 590 4.82 -3.17 3.06
C VAL A 590 3.84 -4.28 3.38
N GLY A 591 3.38 -5.02 2.37
CA GLY A 591 2.43 -6.11 2.53
C GLY A 591 2.94 -7.41 1.95
N LEU A 592 3.04 -8.45 2.78
CA LEU A 592 3.19 -9.82 2.35
C LEU A 592 1.89 -10.28 1.66
N VAL A 593 1.97 -10.56 0.35
CA VAL A 593 0.83 -11.00 -0.45
C VAL A 593 1.11 -12.33 -1.13
N GLU A 594 0.06 -13.11 -1.33
CA GLU A 594 0.10 -14.37 -2.10
C GLU A 594 0.35 -14.09 -3.59
N VAL A 595 1.26 -14.87 -4.17
CA VAL A 595 1.64 -14.82 -5.58
C VAL A 595 0.66 -15.67 -6.38
N LYS A 596 -0.35 -15.02 -6.97
CA LYS A 596 -1.47 -15.67 -7.66
C LYS A 596 -1.10 -16.35 -8.98
N ASP A 597 -0.06 -15.89 -9.66
CA ASP A 597 0.52 -16.58 -10.82
C ASP A 597 1.75 -17.38 -10.36
N PRO A 598 1.74 -18.73 -10.38
CA PRO A 598 2.88 -19.53 -9.95
C PRO A 598 4.17 -19.21 -10.75
N ASN A 599 4.03 -18.71 -11.98
CA ASN A 599 5.13 -18.33 -12.87
C ASN A 599 5.75 -16.96 -12.54
N GLU A 600 5.10 -16.13 -11.71
CA GLU A 600 5.62 -14.79 -11.39
C GLU A 600 7.00 -14.89 -10.72
N VAL A 601 8.02 -14.28 -11.33
CA VAL A 601 9.35 -14.17 -10.75
C VAL A 601 9.33 -13.08 -9.68
N VAL A 602 9.38 -13.48 -8.41
CA VAL A 602 9.49 -12.55 -7.29
C VAL A 602 10.91 -12.00 -7.26
N GLU A 603 11.08 -10.71 -7.57
CA GLU A 603 12.36 -10.03 -7.40
C GLU A 603 12.61 -9.75 -5.91
N VAL A 604 13.71 -10.28 -5.38
CA VAL A 604 14.09 -10.23 -3.96
C VAL A 604 15.46 -9.57 -3.85
N GLU A 605 15.62 -8.61 -2.95
CA GLU A 605 16.95 -8.05 -2.63
C GLU A 605 17.79 -9.13 -1.92
N PRO A 606 18.98 -9.46 -2.41
CA PRO A 606 19.84 -10.49 -1.82
C PRO A 606 20.48 -9.95 -0.54
N ILE A 607 20.52 -10.78 0.48
CA ILE A 607 21.33 -10.56 1.68
C ILE A 607 22.76 -11.10 1.42
N THR A 608 23.79 -10.35 1.77
CA THR A 608 25.19 -10.83 1.64
C THR A 608 25.56 -11.80 2.76
N ASP A 609 26.57 -12.66 2.56
CA ASP A 609 27.11 -13.54 3.61
C ASP A 609 27.57 -12.78 4.87
N ASN A 610 27.97 -11.51 4.72
CA ASN A 610 28.33 -10.65 5.84
C ASN A 610 27.08 -10.19 6.62
N GLU A 611 26.06 -9.70 5.92
CA GLU A 611 24.76 -9.36 6.52
C GLU A 611 24.09 -10.59 7.16
N ILE A 612 24.16 -11.78 6.54
CA ILE A 612 23.73 -13.06 7.15
C ILE A 612 24.45 -13.27 8.50
N LYS A 613 25.78 -13.21 8.53
CA LYS A 613 26.56 -13.40 9.76
C LYS A 613 26.22 -12.37 10.84
N ILE A 614 25.90 -11.14 10.47
CA ILE A 614 25.54 -10.07 11.41
C ILE A 614 24.12 -10.28 11.95
N TYR A 615 23.14 -10.47 11.07
CA TYR A 615 21.75 -10.67 11.47
C TYR A 615 21.45 -12.08 12.00
N LEU A 616 22.48 -12.92 12.13
CA LEU A 616 22.52 -14.15 12.93
C LEU A 616 23.41 -14.05 14.18
N ARG A 617 24.14 -12.94 14.41
CA ARG A 617 25.03 -12.84 15.58
C ARG A 617 24.25 -12.65 16.88
N PRO A 618 24.65 -13.29 17.98
CA PRO A 618 24.23 -12.88 19.32
C PRO A 618 24.89 -11.55 19.70
N THR A 619 24.27 -10.82 20.61
CA THR A 619 24.84 -9.60 21.23
C THR A 619 24.48 -9.57 22.72
N ASP A 620 25.09 -8.66 23.48
CA ASP A 620 24.85 -8.56 24.93
C ASP A 620 23.36 -8.36 25.31
N ARG A 621 22.53 -7.87 24.37
CA ARG A 621 21.06 -7.82 24.48
C ARG A 621 20.34 -8.94 23.70
N LEU A 622 20.90 -9.44 22.60
CA LEU A 622 20.41 -10.62 21.86
C LEU A 622 21.17 -11.88 22.30
N ASP A 623 21.13 -12.18 23.59
CA ASP A 623 21.87 -13.28 24.18
C ASP A 623 21.05 -14.59 24.17
N PHE A 624 21.08 -15.27 23.02
CA PHE A 624 20.51 -16.61 22.82
C PHE A 624 21.55 -17.73 22.91
N ASN A 625 22.79 -17.42 23.30
CA ASN A 625 23.86 -18.40 23.46
C ASN A 625 23.88 -19.07 24.85
N THR A 626 23.03 -18.62 25.77
CA THR A 626 22.91 -19.24 27.09
C THR A 626 22.24 -20.62 26.99
N GLN A 627 22.73 -21.59 27.77
CA GLN A 627 22.11 -22.90 27.94
C GLN A 627 20.63 -22.78 28.36
N GLU A 628 20.30 -21.81 29.22
CA GLU A 628 18.94 -21.55 29.68
C GLU A 628 18.00 -21.08 28.54
N PHE A 629 18.51 -20.36 27.54
CA PHE A 629 17.74 -20.01 26.35
C PHE A 629 17.57 -21.20 25.39
N ALA A 630 18.59 -22.05 25.28
CA ALA A 630 18.51 -23.30 24.50
C ALA A 630 17.46 -24.27 25.09
N GLU A 631 17.48 -24.48 26.40
CA GLU A 631 16.49 -25.27 27.15
C GLU A 631 15.07 -24.70 27.01
N PHE A 632 14.92 -23.37 27.12
CA PHE A 632 13.64 -22.70 26.88
C PHE A 632 13.10 -22.97 25.46
N VAL A 633 13.95 -22.85 24.44
CA VAL A 633 13.58 -23.09 23.04
C VAL A 633 13.16 -24.56 22.81
N GLU A 634 13.83 -25.50 23.45
CA GLU A 634 13.46 -26.92 23.40
C GLU A 634 12.12 -27.20 24.09
N GLU A 635 11.94 -26.74 25.34
CA GLU A 635 10.71 -26.91 26.14
C GLU A 635 9.46 -26.39 25.40
N ASN A 636 9.58 -25.27 24.70
CA ASN A 636 8.46 -24.59 24.04
C ASN A 636 8.28 -25.01 22.57
N GLY A 637 9.10 -25.95 22.07
CA GLY A 637 9.03 -26.44 20.69
C GLY A 637 9.35 -25.37 19.65
N PHE A 638 10.27 -24.46 19.99
CA PHE A 638 10.63 -23.26 19.22
C PHE A 638 11.72 -23.53 18.18
N TYR A 639 11.53 -24.63 17.44
CA TYR A 639 12.27 -25.01 16.24
C TYR A 639 11.24 -25.33 15.13
N PRO A 640 11.58 -25.12 13.84
CA PRO A 640 10.70 -25.51 12.73
C PRO A 640 10.41 -27.01 12.75
N LYS A 641 9.13 -27.37 12.63
CA LYS A 641 8.65 -28.76 12.75
C LYS A 641 8.58 -29.46 11.40
N THR A 642 8.75 -30.78 11.40
CA THR A 642 8.35 -31.62 10.27
C THR A 642 6.85 -31.91 10.38
N PHE A 643 6.12 -31.79 9.28
CA PHE A 643 4.70 -32.17 9.18
C PHE A 643 4.55 -33.67 8.87
N ASP A 644 3.33 -34.20 9.01
CA ASP A 644 3.03 -35.64 8.83
C ASP A 644 3.28 -36.16 7.40
N ASP A 645 3.41 -35.27 6.41
CA ASP A 645 3.78 -35.58 5.03
C ASP A 645 5.30 -35.57 4.77
N GLY A 646 6.11 -35.27 5.79
CA GLY A 646 7.57 -35.16 5.69
C GLY A 646 8.10 -33.80 5.23
N THR A 647 7.23 -32.81 4.96
CA THR A 647 7.65 -31.44 4.65
C THR A 647 8.07 -30.69 5.92
N MET A 648 8.87 -29.64 5.77
CA MET A 648 9.31 -28.77 6.89
C MET A 648 8.48 -27.50 6.95
N GLU A 649 8.11 -27.10 8.16
CA GLU A 649 7.49 -25.81 8.47
C GLU A 649 8.31 -24.65 7.89
N SER A 650 7.68 -23.84 7.04
CA SER A 650 8.36 -22.73 6.36
C SER A 650 8.78 -21.63 7.35
N VAL A 651 9.73 -20.78 6.97
CA VAL A 651 10.24 -19.71 7.84
C VAL A 651 9.17 -18.68 8.19
N LEU A 652 8.27 -18.33 7.26
CA LEU A 652 7.09 -17.50 7.55
C LEU A 652 6.23 -18.13 8.64
N CYS A 653 6.00 -19.42 8.49
CA CYS A 653 5.06 -20.19 9.27
C CYS A 653 5.55 -20.42 10.71
N PHE A 654 6.82 -20.76 10.84
CA PHE A 654 7.53 -20.83 12.11
C PHE A 654 7.51 -19.48 12.85
N ALA A 655 7.81 -18.39 12.14
CA ALA A 655 7.73 -17.03 12.66
C ALA A 655 6.31 -16.66 13.13
N TYR A 656 5.27 -17.01 12.36
CA TYR A 656 3.88 -16.75 12.74
C TYR A 656 3.48 -17.55 13.99
N ARG A 657 3.92 -18.81 14.11
CA ARG A 657 3.70 -19.64 15.30
C ARG A 657 4.35 -19.06 16.56
N ILE A 658 5.57 -18.51 16.46
CA ILE A 658 6.22 -17.80 17.57
C ILE A 658 5.42 -16.53 17.94
N LEU A 659 4.99 -15.75 16.94
CA LEU A 659 4.21 -14.53 17.19
C LEU A 659 2.86 -14.83 17.88
N LEU A 660 2.15 -15.89 17.47
CA LEU A 660 0.93 -16.34 18.14
C LEU A 660 1.19 -16.73 19.60
N TRP A 661 2.23 -17.53 19.87
CA TRP A 661 2.62 -17.87 21.25
C TRP A 661 2.95 -16.63 22.07
N MET A 662 3.65 -15.64 21.50
CA MET A 662 3.99 -14.39 22.19
C MET A 662 2.75 -13.55 22.51
N THR A 663 1.81 -13.44 21.58
CA THR A 663 0.52 -12.75 21.80
C THR A 663 -0.29 -13.40 22.91
N GLU A 664 -0.24 -14.72 23.05
CA GLU A 664 -0.87 -15.47 24.13
C GLU A 664 -0.11 -15.37 25.47
N ASN A 665 1.24 -15.44 25.45
CA ASN A 665 2.06 -15.69 26.64
C ASN A 665 2.83 -14.47 27.20
N LEU A 666 2.93 -13.35 26.47
CA LEU A 666 3.66 -12.15 26.90
C LEU A 666 2.74 -10.93 26.91
N ASP A 667 2.71 -10.18 28.01
CA ASP A 667 1.94 -8.93 28.11
C ASP A 667 2.77 -7.68 27.81
N TYR A 668 2.21 -6.77 27.02
CA TYR A 668 2.86 -5.49 26.75
C TYR A 668 2.79 -4.57 27.97
N LYS A 669 3.94 -4.13 28.47
CA LYS A 669 4.07 -3.34 29.69
C LYS A 669 5.23 -2.35 29.59
N TYR A 670 4.90 -1.07 29.51
CA TYR A 670 5.87 0.03 29.51
C TYR A 670 5.47 1.10 30.57
N PRO A 671 6.41 1.63 31.37
CA PRO A 671 7.80 1.19 31.52
C PRO A 671 7.91 -0.13 32.31
N HIS A 672 9.08 -0.77 32.24
CA HIS A 672 9.43 -1.96 33.03
C HIS A 672 10.87 -1.88 33.55
N GLY A 673 11.24 -2.80 34.44
CA GLY A 673 12.58 -2.90 35.02
C GLY A 673 13.46 -4.01 34.42
N LEU A 674 13.12 -4.55 33.25
CA LEU A 674 13.88 -5.62 32.60
C LEU A 674 15.09 -5.04 31.84
N SER A 675 16.18 -5.79 31.74
CA SER A 675 17.37 -5.37 30.98
C SER A 675 17.16 -5.35 29.46
N GLY A 676 16.09 -6.01 29.00
CA GLY A 676 15.81 -6.29 27.59
C GLY A 676 16.30 -7.66 27.12
N LYS A 677 17.03 -8.44 27.96
CA LYS A 677 17.51 -9.78 27.59
C LYS A 677 16.35 -10.76 27.33
N PRO A 678 16.48 -11.69 26.36
CA PRO A 678 15.37 -12.55 25.92
C PRO A 678 14.80 -13.42 27.05
N ILE A 679 15.69 -14.00 27.85
CA ILE A 679 15.31 -14.90 28.94
C ILE A 679 14.67 -14.15 30.13
N GLU A 680 14.94 -12.85 30.30
CA GLU A 680 14.23 -12.01 31.27
C GLU A 680 12.80 -11.72 30.81
N THR A 681 12.60 -11.39 29.52
CA THR A 681 11.26 -11.22 28.93
C THR A 681 10.43 -12.51 29.06
N PHE A 682 11.03 -13.67 28.78
CA PHE A 682 10.39 -14.97 28.99
C PHE A 682 9.96 -15.20 30.45
N LYS A 683 10.90 -15.04 31.40
CA LYS A 683 10.66 -15.27 32.83
C LYS A 683 9.67 -14.29 33.44
N ALA A 684 9.68 -13.04 32.96
CA ALA A 684 8.77 -12.00 33.40
C ALA A 684 7.35 -12.18 32.83
N LYS A 685 7.22 -12.82 31.66
CA LYS A 685 5.98 -12.91 30.87
C LYS A 685 5.40 -11.53 30.48
N TYR A 686 6.24 -10.50 30.45
CA TYR A 686 5.88 -9.17 29.95
C TYR A 686 7.11 -8.44 29.37
N GLY A 687 6.85 -7.38 28.59
CA GLY A 687 7.91 -6.53 28.04
C GLY A 687 7.38 -5.30 27.30
N ASP A 688 8.29 -4.45 26.83
CA ASP A 688 8.00 -3.34 25.90
C ASP A 688 8.33 -3.76 24.45
N CYS A 689 8.30 -2.79 23.54
CA CYS A 689 8.60 -3.01 22.12
C CYS A 689 10.02 -3.52 21.86
N SER A 690 11.00 -3.09 22.67
CA SER A 690 12.33 -3.70 22.66
C SER A 690 12.28 -5.15 23.13
N CYS A 691 11.73 -5.44 24.33
CA CYS A 691 11.73 -6.79 24.89
C CYS A 691 11.06 -7.83 23.98
N HIS A 692 9.86 -7.52 23.46
CA HIS A 692 9.15 -8.42 22.55
C HIS A 692 9.97 -8.70 21.29
N SER A 693 10.50 -7.65 20.65
CA SER A 693 11.26 -7.75 19.41
C SER A 693 12.61 -8.45 19.57
N ILE A 694 13.31 -8.19 20.68
CA ILE A 694 14.58 -8.82 21.04
C ILE A 694 14.37 -10.31 21.33
N PHE A 695 13.31 -10.66 22.06
CA PHE A 695 12.93 -12.05 22.32
C PHE A 695 12.57 -12.80 21.03
N PHE A 696 11.71 -12.23 20.18
CA PHE A 696 11.36 -12.80 18.88
C PHE A 696 12.60 -13.03 18.00
N ALA A 697 13.42 -11.98 17.81
CA ALA A 697 14.62 -12.06 16.99
C ALA A 697 15.63 -13.09 17.50
N SER A 698 15.73 -13.27 18.83
CA SER A 698 16.59 -14.27 19.44
C SER A 698 16.20 -15.70 19.08
N ILE A 699 14.90 -16.01 19.07
CA ILE A 699 14.40 -17.34 18.68
C ILE A 699 14.68 -17.59 17.18
N MET A 700 14.43 -16.60 16.33
CA MET A 700 14.68 -16.71 14.89
C MET A 700 16.17 -16.88 14.58
N ARG A 701 17.07 -16.09 15.22
CA ARG A 701 18.53 -16.21 15.06
C ARG A 701 19.07 -17.54 15.57
N TYR A 702 18.63 -18.00 16.74
CA TYR A 702 18.96 -19.33 17.27
C TYR A 702 18.53 -20.45 16.31
N SER A 703 17.42 -20.24 15.58
CA SER A 703 16.90 -21.13 14.53
C SER A 703 17.53 -20.88 13.14
N ASN A 704 18.67 -20.19 13.07
CA ASN A 704 19.42 -19.91 11.84
C ASN A 704 18.66 -19.09 10.77
N VAL A 705 17.70 -18.24 11.20
CA VAL A 705 16.97 -17.31 10.32
C VAL A 705 17.51 -15.88 10.53
N PRO A 706 18.15 -15.25 9.51
CA PRO A 706 18.66 -13.89 9.64
C PRO A 706 17.53 -12.91 9.95
N THR A 707 17.62 -12.23 11.09
CA THR A 707 16.52 -11.41 11.62
C THR A 707 17.06 -10.11 12.18
N ARG A 708 16.82 -8.99 11.50
CA ARG A 708 17.26 -7.66 11.96
C ARG A 708 16.20 -7.02 12.85
N ILE A 709 16.62 -6.11 13.71
CA ILE A 709 15.72 -5.31 14.55
C ILE A 709 15.74 -3.88 14.02
N LEU A 710 14.58 -3.30 13.75
CA LEU A 710 14.47 -1.91 13.35
C LEU A 710 14.17 -1.05 14.59
N PHE A 711 14.98 -0.02 14.83
CA PHE A 711 14.79 0.96 15.90
C PHE A 711 14.32 2.27 15.29
N GLY A 712 13.27 2.88 15.86
CA GLY A 712 12.73 4.10 15.26
C GLY A 712 11.60 4.79 16.01
N ARG A 713 10.81 5.57 15.26
CA ARG A 713 9.66 6.35 15.77
C ARG A 713 8.51 6.35 14.77
N ASN A 714 7.30 6.48 15.29
CA ASN A 714 6.12 6.71 14.45
C ASN A 714 6.12 8.14 13.88
N ALA A 715 5.61 8.29 12.65
CA ALA A 715 5.50 9.54 11.90
C ALA A 715 4.09 10.17 11.95
N GLU A 716 3.07 9.38 12.30
CA GLU A 716 1.73 9.86 12.60
C GLU A 716 1.72 10.62 13.94
N LEU A 717 1.64 11.95 13.88
CA LEU A 717 1.57 12.84 15.05
C LEU A 717 0.13 13.11 15.53
N ASP A 718 -0.88 12.62 14.81
CA ASP A 718 -2.29 13.00 14.98
C ASP A 718 -2.79 12.77 16.43
N LYS A 719 -2.14 11.85 17.15
CA LYS A 719 -2.18 11.74 18.61
C LYS A 719 -0.95 12.41 19.25
N PRO A 720 -1.07 13.63 19.83
CA PRO A 720 0.06 14.30 20.48
C PRO A 720 0.58 13.48 21.67
N GLY A 721 1.85 13.06 21.59
CA GLY A 721 2.51 12.16 22.52
C GLY A 721 2.74 10.74 21.97
N ASP A 722 2.06 10.35 20.89
CA ASP A 722 2.12 8.98 20.33
C ASP A 722 3.23 8.78 19.28
N ALA A 723 4.09 9.79 19.11
CA ALA A 723 5.36 9.70 18.37
C ALA A 723 6.44 8.91 19.16
N GLN A 724 5.99 7.80 19.76
CA GLN A 724 6.73 6.95 20.66
C GLN A 724 7.89 6.28 19.94
N THR A 725 8.89 5.94 20.74
CA THR A 725 10.07 5.19 20.33
C THR A 725 9.67 3.72 20.21
N HIS A 726 9.72 3.18 19.02
CA HIS A 726 9.19 1.85 18.72
C HIS A 726 10.25 0.96 18.08
N VAL A 727 10.08 -0.35 18.26
CA VAL A 727 11.03 -1.37 17.80
C VAL A 727 10.24 -2.58 17.31
N LYS A 728 10.68 -3.13 16.17
CA LYS A 728 10.09 -4.32 15.55
C LYS A 728 11.12 -5.12 14.76
N PRO A 729 11.04 -6.46 14.69
CA PRO A 729 11.93 -7.27 13.87
C PRO A 729 11.49 -7.35 12.39
N GLU A 730 12.46 -7.57 11.50
CA GLU A 730 12.22 -8.10 10.15
C GLU A 730 12.99 -9.42 9.99
N ILE A 731 12.34 -10.46 9.46
CA ILE A 731 12.97 -11.75 9.15
C ILE A 731 13.34 -11.80 7.67
N TYR A 732 14.53 -12.30 7.31
CA TYR A 732 14.89 -12.49 5.92
C TYR A 732 14.51 -13.90 5.44
N ILE A 733 13.81 -13.96 4.32
CA ILE A 733 13.47 -15.21 3.62
C ILE A 733 13.90 -15.06 2.16
N SER A 734 14.78 -15.94 1.67
CA SER A 734 15.44 -15.78 0.36
C SER A 734 14.50 -15.77 -0.86
N SER A 735 13.27 -16.25 -0.71
CA SER A 735 12.23 -16.23 -1.74
C SER A 735 11.26 -15.04 -1.64
N ILE A 736 11.42 -14.15 -0.65
CA ILE A 736 10.45 -13.09 -0.30
C ILE A 736 11.12 -11.73 0.03
N GLY A 737 12.26 -11.75 0.72
CA GLY A 737 12.98 -10.58 1.24
C GLY A 737 12.83 -10.39 2.76
N TRP A 738 13.05 -9.16 3.23
CA TRP A 738 12.85 -8.76 4.63
C TRP A 738 11.35 -8.60 4.95
N VAL A 739 10.77 -9.60 5.60
CA VAL A 739 9.35 -9.62 5.99
C VAL A 739 9.18 -8.90 7.33
N PRO A 740 8.38 -7.83 7.42
CA PRO A 740 8.18 -7.08 8.66
C PRO A 740 7.24 -7.81 9.62
N ILE A 741 7.61 -7.84 10.90
CA ILE A 741 6.87 -8.54 11.97
C ILE A 741 6.63 -7.54 13.11
N GLU A 742 5.38 -7.31 13.50
CA GLU A 742 5.10 -6.46 14.67
C GLU A 742 4.89 -7.31 15.94
N ALA A 743 5.95 -7.45 16.73
CA ALA A 743 6.01 -8.35 17.88
C ALA A 743 5.22 -7.89 19.12
N THR A 744 4.69 -6.66 19.14
CA THR A 744 4.01 -6.07 20.31
C THR A 744 2.50 -6.23 20.30
N SER A 745 1.90 -6.49 19.14
CA SER A 745 0.52 -6.11 18.88
C SER A 745 -0.48 -7.26 19.05
N LYS A 746 -1.14 -7.29 20.22
CA LYS A 746 -2.26 -8.18 20.50
C LYS A 746 -3.50 -7.77 19.70
N SER A 747 -3.82 -8.55 18.66
CA SER A 747 -5.11 -8.48 17.98
C SER A 747 -6.24 -8.77 18.95
N LYS A 748 -7.31 -7.97 18.92
CA LYS A 748 -8.55 -8.27 19.66
C LYS A 748 -9.25 -9.55 19.17
N ASN A 749 -8.86 -10.05 17.99
CA ASN A 749 -9.42 -11.24 17.35
C ASN A 749 -8.56 -12.50 17.60
N GLY A 750 -7.49 -12.41 18.41
CA GLY A 750 -6.52 -13.50 18.62
C GLY A 750 -5.51 -13.68 17.47
N TYR A 751 -5.96 -13.57 16.21
CA TYR A 751 -5.11 -13.67 15.02
C TYR A 751 -4.33 -12.37 14.75
N CYS A 752 -3.00 -12.43 14.63
CA CYS A 752 -2.13 -11.29 14.29
C CYS A 752 -2.08 -11.01 12.77
N ASP A 753 -3.19 -11.20 12.06
CA ASP A 753 -3.34 -11.10 10.61
C ASP A 753 -3.11 -9.67 10.07
N TYR A 754 -3.42 -8.65 10.87
CA TYR A 754 -3.27 -7.24 10.53
C TYR A 754 -1.81 -6.75 10.51
N LEU A 755 -0.86 -7.53 11.04
CA LEU A 755 0.48 -7.07 11.39
C LEU A 755 1.62 -8.10 11.25
N PHE A 756 1.32 -9.38 11.02
CA PHE A 756 2.33 -10.33 10.51
C PHE A 756 2.56 -10.09 9.01
N GLY A 757 3.81 -9.85 8.61
CA GLY A 757 4.16 -9.55 7.21
C GLY A 757 3.65 -8.20 6.72
N LYS A 758 3.25 -7.30 7.63
CA LYS A 758 2.61 -6.01 7.29
C LYS A 758 3.25 -4.85 8.04
N ASP A 759 3.76 -3.88 7.29
CA ASP A 759 4.10 -2.54 7.79
C ASP A 759 3.03 -1.55 7.31
N GLN A 760 2.49 -0.76 8.23
CA GLN A 760 1.52 0.30 7.92
C GLN A 760 2.13 1.54 7.29
N GLY A 761 3.46 1.60 7.14
CA GLY A 761 4.15 2.67 6.43
C GLY A 761 4.16 3.99 7.20
N HIS A 762 4.20 3.91 8.53
CA HIS A 762 4.24 5.06 9.44
C HIS A 762 5.43 5.05 10.39
N PHE A 763 6.36 4.12 10.23
CA PHE A 763 7.50 3.92 11.13
C PHE A 763 8.80 4.33 10.45
N ILE A 764 9.40 5.43 10.90
CA ILE A 764 10.72 5.87 10.45
C ILE A 764 11.76 5.07 11.23
N THR A 765 12.52 4.25 10.51
CA THR A 765 13.67 3.51 11.06
C THR A 765 14.87 4.42 11.10
N TYR A 766 15.42 4.66 12.29
CA TYR A 766 16.64 5.46 12.45
C TYR A 766 17.90 4.59 12.42
N GLY A 767 17.81 3.34 12.92
CA GLY A 767 18.91 2.38 12.87
C GLY A 767 18.45 0.92 12.84
N MET A 768 19.32 0.05 12.35
CA MET A 768 19.13 -1.40 12.24
C MET A 768 20.07 -2.13 13.20
N ASP A 769 19.56 -3.07 13.98
CA ASP A 769 20.30 -3.96 14.89
C ASP A 769 21.20 -3.25 15.95
N PHE A 770 21.87 -4.06 16.78
CA PHE A 770 22.85 -3.60 17.74
C PHE A 770 24.25 -3.49 17.10
N ILE A 771 24.82 -2.28 17.16
CA ILE A 771 26.18 -2.00 16.72
C ILE A 771 27.17 -2.42 17.83
N SER A 772 27.76 -3.61 17.70
CA SER A 772 28.76 -4.14 18.65
C SER A 772 30.20 -4.14 18.12
N ASP A 773 30.41 -3.68 16.88
CA ASP A 773 31.69 -3.82 16.16
C ASP A 773 32.55 -2.54 16.09
N ILE A 774 32.01 -1.36 16.45
CA ILE A 774 32.84 -0.17 16.69
C ILE A 774 33.64 -0.38 17.98
N LYS A 775 34.93 -0.71 17.84
CA LYS A 775 35.84 -0.95 18.98
C LYS A 775 35.89 0.22 19.97
N ASP A 776 35.75 1.46 19.48
CA ASP A 776 35.75 2.67 20.31
C ASP A 776 34.62 2.70 21.35
N PHE A 777 33.52 1.94 21.15
CA PHE A 777 32.46 1.80 22.15
C PHE A 777 32.92 1.19 23.47
N SER A 778 34.01 0.40 23.47
CA SER A 778 34.61 -0.12 24.71
C SER A 778 35.19 0.96 25.62
N ASN A 779 35.58 2.11 25.05
CA ASN A 779 36.09 3.27 25.77
C ASN A 779 35.10 4.45 25.78
N ALA A 780 33.99 4.35 25.05
CA ALA A 780 32.95 5.36 24.99
C ALA A 780 32.19 5.42 26.32
N PHE A 781 32.49 6.42 27.13
CA PHE A 781 31.85 6.66 28.43
C PHE A 781 30.32 6.79 28.37
N THR A 782 29.76 7.00 27.17
CA THR A 782 28.33 6.85 26.89
C THR A 782 28.11 6.31 25.47
N VAL A 783 27.80 5.01 25.33
CA VAL A 783 27.32 4.43 24.06
C VAL A 783 25.87 4.85 23.84
N PHE A 784 25.69 5.99 23.19
CA PHE A 784 24.38 6.46 22.76
C PHE A 784 23.88 5.66 21.54
N GLN A 785 23.22 4.53 21.76
CA GLN A 785 22.16 4.13 20.83
C GLN A 785 21.00 5.12 20.98
N LEU A 786 21.13 6.29 20.34
CA LEU A 786 20.27 7.45 20.54
C LEU A 786 18.87 7.32 19.89
N VAL A 787 18.52 6.10 19.50
CA VAL A 787 17.19 5.70 19.01
C VAL A 787 16.26 5.38 20.20
N GLY A 788 16.09 6.36 21.07
CA GLY A 788 14.89 6.48 21.92
C GLY A 788 14.80 5.68 23.22
N PHE A 789 15.61 4.63 23.43
CA PHE A 789 15.44 3.80 24.64
C PHE A 789 15.96 4.49 25.90
N GLY A 790 15.03 5.07 26.66
CA GLY A 790 15.24 5.76 27.95
C GLY A 790 15.78 4.89 29.10
N ASN A 791 16.16 3.64 28.82
CA ASN A 791 16.99 2.82 29.71
C ASN A 791 18.45 3.24 29.58
N TYR A 792 18.76 4.41 30.15
CA TYR A 792 20.10 5.00 30.21
C TYR A 792 21.14 4.00 30.71
N TYR A 793 22.20 3.78 29.94
CA TYR A 793 23.41 3.15 30.44
C TYR A 793 24.07 4.08 31.47
N LYS A 794 23.75 3.88 32.75
CA LYS A 794 24.43 4.50 33.91
C LYS A 794 25.83 3.90 34.13
N THR A 795 26.61 3.72 33.07
CA THR A 795 27.97 3.16 33.07
C THR A 795 29.01 4.25 33.29
N GLY A 796 28.89 4.97 34.40
CA GLY A 796 29.79 6.03 34.81
C GLY A 796 29.42 6.54 36.21
N PRO A 797 30.35 7.06 37.03
CA PRO A 797 30.11 7.31 38.45
C PRO A 797 29.16 8.47 38.77
N TYR A 798 28.76 9.30 37.79
CA TYR A 798 27.96 10.52 38.03
C TYR A 798 26.78 10.69 37.05
N PRO A 799 25.88 9.70 36.91
CA PRO A 799 24.78 9.77 35.93
C PRO A 799 23.72 10.82 36.30
N GLU A 800 23.68 11.27 37.56
CA GLU A 800 22.75 12.30 38.05
C GLU A 800 23.16 13.73 37.66
N ARG A 801 24.23 13.90 36.88
CA ARG A 801 24.70 15.21 36.39
C ARG A 801 24.19 15.58 34.99
N LEU A 802 23.31 14.75 34.44
CA LEU A 802 22.87 14.82 33.05
C LEU A 802 21.34 14.81 32.94
N LEU A 803 20.81 15.78 32.21
CA LEU A 803 19.43 15.93 31.80
C LEU A 803 19.36 15.79 30.28
N PHE A 804 18.68 14.75 29.81
CA PHE A 804 18.36 14.57 28.40
C PHE A 804 16.90 14.92 28.18
N THR A 805 16.62 15.76 27.18
CA THR A 805 15.26 15.96 26.67
C THR A 805 15.25 15.76 25.17
N HIS A 806 14.33 14.94 24.70
CA HIS A 806 14.13 14.63 23.29
C HIS A 806 12.96 15.47 22.76
N GLU A 807 13.22 16.33 21.78
CA GLU A 807 12.17 16.98 21.01
C GLU A 807 12.04 16.26 19.67
N TYR A 808 10.81 16.06 19.21
CA TYR A 808 10.55 15.38 17.95
C TYR A 808 9.35 16.01 17.25
N ASP A 809 9.57 16.46 16.03
CA ASP A 809 8.61 17.19 15.19
C ASP A 809 8.63 16.56 13.80
N VAL A 810 7.46 16.27 13.24
CA VAL A 810 7.31 15.55 11.96
C VAL A 810 6.30 16.30 11.11
N LYS A 811 6.80 16.94 10.05
CA LYS A 811 6.02 17.76 9.14
C LYS A 811 5.65 16.93 7.92
N LEU A 812 4.35 16.67 7.74
CA LEU A 812 3.82 15.98 6.57
C LEU A 812 4.02 16.84 5.32
N LEU A 813 5.03 16.50 4.51
CA LEU A 813 5.35 17.20 3.27
C LEU A 813 4.30 16.92 2.19
N LYS A 814 3.89 15.66 2.08
CA LYS A 814 2.97 15.18 1.06
C LYS A 814 2.33 13.87 1.50
N LYS A 815 1.11 13.94 2.05
CA LYS A 815 0.27 12.73 2.11
C LYS A 815 0.14 12.18 0.68
N SER A 816 0.14 10.86 0.47
CA SER A 816 -0.34 10.38 -0.83
C SER A 816 -1.72 10.99 -1.05
N PRO A 817 -2.04 11.50 -2.25
CA PRO A 817 -3.42 11.83 -2.58
C PRO A 817 -4.29 10.63 -2.20
N SER A 818 -5.39 10.87 -1.48
CA SER A 818 -6.50 9.93 -1.53
C SER A 818 -6.81 9.76 -3.02
N LEU A 819 -6.70 8.53 -3.52
CA LEU A 819 -6.88 8.21 -4.93
C LEU A 819 -8.35 8.45 -5.30
N SER A 820 -8.67 9.71 -5.60
CA SER A 820 -9.97 10.14 -6.11
C SER A 820 -10.23 9.38 -7.40
N SER A 821 -11.26 8.53 -7.38
CA SER A 821 -11.50 7.46 -8.34
C SER A 821 -11.94 7.98 -9.71
N THR A 822 -11.02 8.60 -10.47
CA THR A 822 -11.34 9.14 -11.81
C THR A 822 -10.15 9.26 -12.78
N GLN A 823 -9.13 8.40 -12.67
CA GLN A 823 -8.30 8.06 -13.84
C GLN A 823 -7.48 6.77 -13.65
N THR A 824 -7.85 5.72 -14.39
CA THR A 824 -7.16 4.42 -14.33
C THR A 824 -5.90 4.44 -15.21
N GLN A 825 -4.78 4.89 -14.65
CA GLN A 825 -3.46 4.53 -15.17
C GLN A 825 -2.79 3.61 -14.16
N THR A 826 -2.54 2.37 -14.56
CA THR A 826 -1.86 1.36 -13.74
C THR A 826 -0.48 1.89 -13.36
N PRO A 827 -0.14 2.04 -12.07
CA PRO A 827 1.21 2.43 -11.68
C PRO A 827 2.20 1.38 -12.20
N LYS A 828 3.10 1.76 -13.11
CA LYS A 828 4.30 0.94 -13.35
C LYS A 828 5.01 0.79 -11.99
N PRO A 829 5.50 -0.41 -11.64
CA PRO A 829 6.21 -0.61 -10.39
C PRO A 829 7.37 0.37 -10.32
N ILE A 830 7.39 1.19 -9.26
CA ILE A 830 8.51 2.10 -8.98
C ILE A 830 9.68 1.19 -8.61
N GLN A 831 10.57 0.97 -9.57
CA GLN A 831 11.86 0.33 -9.30
C GLN A 831 12.58 1.17 -8.25
N GLN A 832 12.77 0.59 -7.07
CA GLN A 832 13.67 1.13 -6.05
C GLN A 832 15.10 1.25 -6.62
N PRO A 833 16.01 1.97 -5.93
CA PRO A 833 17.44 1.77 -6.13
C PRO A 833 17.78 0.30 -5.85
N ILE A 834 17.66 -0.55 -6.86
CA ILE A 834 18.13 -1.93 -6.81
C ILE A 834 19.64 -1.79 -6.61
N ARG A 835 20.17 -2.14 -5.42
CA ARG A 835 21.61 -2.41 -5.22
C ARG A 835 22.01 -3.36 -6.35
N PRO A 836 22.69 -2.89 -7.40
CA PRO A 836 22.42 -3.44 -8.71
C PRO A 836 22.97 -4.88 -8.80
N MET A 837 22.14 -5.79 -9.32
CA MET A 837 22.44 -7.22 -9.40
C MET A 837 22.76 -7.66 -10.83
N MET A 838 23.74 -8.54 -10.97
CA MET A 838 23.94 -9.29 -12.20
C MET A 838 22.80 -10.32 -12.35
N LYS A 839 21.86 -10.10 -13.29
CA LYS A 839 20.87 -11.13 -13.64
C LYS A 839 21.59 -12.30 -14.32
N GLN A 840 21.47 -13.51 -13.74
CA GLN A 840 21.95 -14.73 -14.41
C GLN A 840 21.12 -15.01 -15.67
N PRO A 841 21.70 -15.63 -16.73
CA PRO A 841 20.96 -15.98 -17.92
C PRO A 841 19.87 -17.02 -17.63
N GLN A 842 18.61 -16.69 -17.88
CA GLN A 842 17.54 -17.70 -17.87
C GLN A 842 17.66 -18.58 -19.12
N ILE A 843 17.97 -19.86 -18.90
CA ILE A 843 17.99 -20.88 -19.96
C ILE A 843 16.55 -21.19 -20.37
N GLN A 844 16.27 -21.16 -21.67
CA GLN A 844 14.95 -21.49 -22.21
C GLN A 844 14.57 -22.96 -21.90
N PRO A 845 13.38 -23.25 -21.35
CA PRO A 845 12.90 -24.62 -21.23
C PRO A 845 12.65 -25.24 -22.62
N GLN A 846 13.29 -26.37 -22.91
CA GLN A 846 12.87 -27.20 -24.05
C GLN A 846 11.51 -27.87 -23.76
N PRO A 847 10.66 -28.06 -24.78
CA PRO A 847 9.35 -28.68 -24.59
C PRO A 847 9.49 -30.16 -24.22
N GLN A 848 9.00 -30.55 -23.03
CA GLN A 848 8.88 -31.97 -22.66
C GLN A 848 7.64 -32.62 -23.28
N PRO A 849 7.66 -33.94 -23.59
CA PRO A 849 6.53 -34.63 -24.22
C PRO A 849 5.34 -34.86 -23.29
N GLN A 850 4.16 -35.06 -23.88
CA GLN A 850 2.91 -35.35 -23.17
C GLN A 850 2.95 -36.71 -22.43
N PRO A 851 2.56 -36.78 -21.15
CA PRO A 851 2.13 -38.02 -20.51
C PRO A 851 0.74 -38.45 -21.02
N GLN A 852 0.53 -39.74 -21.22
CA GLN A 852 -0.78 -40.30 -21.59
C GLN A 852 -1.73 -40.41 -20.37
N PRO A 853 -3.06 -40.34 -20.56
CA PRO A 853 -4.02 -40.39 -19.46
C PRO A 853 -4.09 -41.79 -18.83
N GLN A 854 -3.99 -41.86 -17.50
CA GLN A 854 -4.34 -43.05 -16.72
C GLN A 854 -5.70 -42.89 -16.04
N THR A 855 -6.44 -44.00 -15.93
CA THR A 855 -7.85 -44.04 -15.54
C THR A 855 -8.07 -44.10 -14.04
N GLN A 856 -9.10 -43.40 -13.56
CA GLN A 856 -9.57 -43.46 -12.17
C GLN A 856 -10.26 -44.81 -11.87
N PRO A 857 -9.98 -45.44 -10.71
CA PRO A 857 -10.86 -46.45 -10.13
C PRO A 857 -11.91 -45.80 -9.21
N GLN A 858 -13.17 -46.22 -9.34
CA GLN A 858 -14.26 -45.80 -8.45
C GLN A 858 -14.14 -46.50 -7.09
N GLN A 859 -14.42 -45.79 -5.99
CA GLN A 859 -14.82 -46.45 -4.73
C GLN A 859 -16.05 -45.81 -4.09
N SER A 860 -17.01 -46.69 -3.84
CA SER A 860 -18.30 -46.52 -3.18
C SER A 860 -18.29 -45.73 -1.87
N GLN A 861 -19.24 -44.81 -1.72
CA GLN A 861 -19.66 -44.29 -0.41
C GLN A 861 -20.24 -45.41 0.46
N LYS A 862 -19.90 -45.42 1.76
CA LYS A 862 -20.67 -46.14 2.80
C LYS A 862 -21.38 -45.13 3.70
N GLN A 863 -22.67 -45.33 3.89
CA GLN A 863 -23.46 -44.57 4.86
C GLN A 863 -23.13 -45.05 6.28
N GLN A 864 -22.91 -44.12 7.21
CA GLN A 864 -23.04 -44.37 8.64
C GLN A 864 -23.90 -43.28 9.28
N SER A 865 -24.83 -43.70 10.13
CA SER A 865 -25.78 -42.85 10.83
C SER A 865 -25.16 -42.31 12.13
N ASN A 866 -25.36 -41.02 12.39
CA ASN A 866 -24.82 -40.36 13.58
C ASN A 866 -25.96 -39.87 14.50
N PRO A 867 -26.13 -40.43 15.72
CA PRO A 867 -27.27 -40.13 16.57
C PRO A 867 -26.94 -39.09 17.66
N PHE A 868 -27.09 -37.80 17.36
CA PHE A 868 -27.17 -36.77 18.41
C PHE A 868 -28.30 -35.77 18.09
N ARG A 869 -29.29 -35.69 18.99
CA ARG A 869 -30.55 -34.96 18.76
C ARG A 869 -31.03 -34.27 20.04
N GLY A 870 -30.71 -32.99 20.20
CA GLY A 870 -31.26 -32.20 21.30
C GLY A 870 -30.69 -30.80 21.45
N PHE A 871 -31.31 -29.82 20.78
CA PHE A 871 -31.61 -28.45 21.29
C PHE A 871 -32.31 -27.59 20.20
N ALA A 872 -33.56 -27.89 19.87
CA ALA A 872 -34.35 -27.10 18.90
C ALA A 872 -35.87 -27.35 18.99
N ASN A 873 -36.50 -27.09 20.15
CA ASN A 873 -37.93 -27.39 20.38
C ASN A 873 -38.70 -26.21 21.01
N SER A 874 -38.69 -25.03 20.40
CA SER A 874 -39.66 -23.94 20.69
C SER A 874 -39.63 -22.80 19.65
N LEU A 875 -40.36 -22.92 18.53
CA LEU A 875 -40.97 -21.76 17.83
C LEU A 875 -42.02 -22.15 16.77
N SER A 876 -43.06 -22.89 17.16
CA SER A 876 -44.07 -23.40 16.21
C SER A 876 -45.52 -23.21 16.67
N LYS A 877 -45.99 -21.95 16.71
CA LYS A 877 -47.41 -21.52 16.63
C LYS A 877 -47.56 -19.99 16.64
N MET A 878 -47.66 -19.36 15.47
CA MET A 878 -48.60 -18.26 15.18
C MET A 878 -48.50 -17.85 13.70
N ILE A 879 -49.56 -18.12 12.94
CA ILE A 879 -49.78 -17.57 11.60
C ILE A 879 -51.19 -16.99 11.61
N GLN A 880 -51.29 -15.67 11.49
CA GLN A 880 -52.53 -14.96 11.14
C GLN A 880 -52.19 -13.85 10.16
N ASN A 881 -52.87 -13.83 9.02
CA ASN A 881 -52.70 -12.83 7.97
C ASN A 881 -53.50 -11.56 8.29
N PRO A 882 -52.98 -10.38 7.94
CA PRO A 882 -53.81 -9.29 7.42
C PRO A 882 -54.03 -9.50 5.91
N GLN A 883 -55.26 -9.27 5.43
CA GLN A 883 -55.56 -9.20 4.00
C GLN A 883 -55.33 -7.77 3.49
N THR A 884 -54.69 -7.60 2.34
CA THR A 884 -54.77 -6.35 1.56
C THR A 884 -54.92 -6.62 0.05
N THR A 885 -56.18 -6.55 -0.40
CA THR A 885 -56.64 -5.99 -1.68
C THR A 885 -55.82 -6.23 -2.96
N SER A 886 -56.44 -6.93 -3.91
CA SER A 886 -56.00 -7.03 -5.30
C SER A 886 -55.90 -5.69 -6.02
N SER A 887 -54.77 -5.42 -6.68
CA SER A 887 -54.64 -4.41 -7.73
C SER A 887 -54.12 -5.05 -9.03
N THR A 888 -54.60 -4.54 -10.15
CA THR A 888 -54.50 -5.16 -11.49
C THR A 888 -53.07 -5.50 -11.91
N GLN A 889 -52.82 -6.77 -12.24
CA GLN A 889 -51.54 -7.22 -12.80
C GLN A 889 -51.31 -6.63 -14.20
N SER A 890 -50.35 -5.72 -14.33
CA SER A 890 -49.77 -5.38 -15.62
C SER A 890 -48.53 -6.25 -15.86
N SER A 891 -48.54 -7.02 -16.95
CA SER A 891 -47.49 -8.00 -17.25
C SER A 891 -46.23 -7.34 -17.82
N SER A 892 -45.50 -6.61 -16.99
CA SER A 892 -44.11 -6.25 -17.29
C SER A 892 -43.25 -7.51 -17.34
N SER A 893 -42.64 -7.78 -18.48
CA SER A 893 -41.78 -8.94 -18.69
C SER A 893 -40.55 -8.86 -17.77
N ALA A 894 -40.35 -9.87 -16.91
CA ALA A 894 -39.12 -10.01 -16.14
C ALA A 894 -37.90 -10.05 -17.09
N PRO A 895 -36.77 -9.37 -16.78
CA PRO A 895 -35.61 -9.34 -17.67
C PRO A 895 -35.03 -10.74 -17.97
N TYR A 896 -35.17 -11.65 -17.01
CA TYR A 896 -34.87 -13.07 -17.17
C TYR A 896 -36.12 -13.83 -17.62
N ASP A 897 -36.41 -13.77 -18.92
CA ASP A 897 -37.34 -14.70 -19.57
C ASP A 897 -36.67 -16.09 -19.63
N PHE A 898 -36.82 -16.87 -18.55
CA PHE A 898 -36.40 -18.26 -18.43
C PHE A 898 -37.25 -19.17 -19.33
N LYS A 899 -37.10 -18.99 -20.65
CA LYS A 899 -37.75 -19.82 -21.67
C LYS A 899 -37.44 -21.29 -21.40
N SER A 900 -38.49 -22.11 -21.37
CA SER A 900 -38.45 -23.50 -20.89
C SER A 900 -37.52 -24.46 -21.65
N ASN A 901 -36.85 -24.00 -22.72
CA ASN A 901 -35.94 -24.76 -23.56
C ASN A 901 -34.64 -25.18 -22.84
N LEU A 902 -34.28 -24.56 -21.71
CA LEU A 902 -33.09 -24.90 -20.91
C LEU A 902 -33.33 -25.98 -19.83
N GLY A 903 -34.54 -26.54 -19.74
CA GLY A 903 -34.89 -27.49 -18.66
C GLY A 903 -34.94 -26.86 -17.27
N ILE A 904 -35.00 -25.53 -17.20
CA ILE A 904 -35.17 -24.74 -15.99
C ILE A 904 -36.66 -24.81 -15.57
N PRO A 905 -37.01 -25.19 -14.31
CA PRO A 905 -38.40 -25.26 -13.87
C PRO A 905 -39.08 -23.89 -13.93
N ARG A 906 -40.37 -23.80 -14.32
CA ARG A 906 -41.05 -22.49 -14.36
C ARG A 906 -41.27 -21.91 -12.95
N ASN A 907 -41.72 -22.74 -12.02
CA ASN A 907 -41.94 -22.40 -10.61
C ASN A 907 -41.23 -23.43 -9.71
N PRO A 908 -39.90 -23.38 -9.53
CA PRO A 908 -39.24 -24.21 -8.52
C PRO A 908 -39.65 -23.75 -7.12
N HIS A 909 -39.54 -24.64 -6.13
CA HIS A 909 -39.59 -24.21 -4.74
C HIS A 909 -38.26 -23.51 -4.38
N VAL A 910 -38.28 -22.48 -3.53
CA VAL A 910 -37.05 -21.75 -3.16
C VAL A 910 -36.02 -22.68 -2.50
N ASP A 911 -36.48 -23.69 -1.76
CA ASP A 911 -35.62 -24.72 -1.16
C ASP A 911 -34.96 -25.63 -2.21
N GLN A 912 -35.57 -25.81 -3.38
CA GLN A 912 -34.91 -26.49 -4.49
C GLN A 912 -33.76 -25.61 -4.98
N LEU A 913 -34.03 -24.34 -5.33
CA LEU A 913 -32.98 -23.44 -5.83
C LEU A 913 -31.80 -23.33 -4.85
N ILE A 914 -32.05 -23.12 -3.56
CA ILE A 914 -31.00 -23.03 -2.53
C ILE A 914 -30.07 -24.26 -2.48
N ASN A 915 -30.53 -25.45 -2.88
CA ASN A 915 -29.78 -26.71 -2.77
C ASN A 915 -29.42 -27.37 -4.13
N ASP A 916 -30.00 -26.92 -5.24
CA ASP A 916 -29.83 -27.49 -6.59
C ASP A 916 -28.68 -26.77 -7.31
N TYR A 917 -27.44 -27.08 -6.91
CA TYR A 917 -26.22 -26.53 -7.52
C TYR A 917 -26.16 -26.77 -9.05
N ALA A 918 -26.67 -27.92 -9.52
CA ALA A 918 -26.77 -28.24 -10.94
C ALA A 918 -27.75 -27.30 -11.68
N LEU A 919 -28.79 -26.80 -11.03
CA LEU A 919 -29.68 -25.76 -11.58
C LEU A 919 -29.00 -24.38 -11.56
N HIS A 920 -28.23 -24.01 -10.52
CA HIS A 920 -27.42 -22.79 -10.54
C HIS A 920 -26.40 -22.79 -11.69
N LYS A 921 -25.70 -23.90 -11.92
CA LYS A 921 -24.76 -24.05 -13.04
C LYS A 921 -25.43 -24.05 -14.43
N LYS A 922 -26.75 -24.30 -14.53
CA LYS A 922 -27.54 -24.10 -15.77
C LYS A 922 -27.99 -22.65 -15.97
N ILE A 923 -28.22 -21.92 -14.88
CA ILE A 923 -28.67 -20.52 -14.90
C ILE A 923 -27.49 -19.59 -15.21
N TRP A 924 -26.38 -19.77 -14.48
CA TRP A 924 -25.15 -18.97 -14.55
C TRP A 924 -24.06 -19.77 -15.28
N GLY A 925 -23.15 -20.43 -14.57
CA GLY A 925 -22.22 -21.45 -15.08
C GLY A 925 -21.31 -20.96 -16.20
N ASN A 926 -21.21 -21.76 -17.27
CA ASN A 926 -20.31 -21.53 -18.40
C ASN A 926 -20.70 -20.34 -19.30
N LYS A 927 -21.56 -19.43 -18.84
CA LYS A 927 -22.02 -18.24 -19.56
C LYS A 927 -21.15 -17.03 -19.22
N ARG A 928 -20.95 -16.16 -20.20
CA ARG A 928 -20.39 -14.81 -19.97
C ARG A 928 -21.53 -13.84 -19.67
N PHE A 929 -21.30 -12.90 -18.76
CA PHE A 929 -22.26 -11.86 -18.39
C PHE A 929 -21.60 -10.47 -18.39
N LYS A 930 -22.39 -9.42 -18.61
CA LYS A 930 -21.96 -8.01 -18.53
C LYS A 930 -23.02 -7.15 -17.82
N LEU A 931 -22.60 -6.01 -17.30
CA LEU A 931 -23.50 -4.99 -16.77
C LEU A 931 -23.99 -4.08 -17.92
N SER A 932 -25.29 -4.05 -18.13
CA SER A 932 -25.97 -3.16 -19.08
C SER A 932 -26.43 -1.90 -18.34
N LYS A 933 -25.70 -0.80 -18.50
CA LYS A 933 -25.99 0.52 -17.90
C LYS A 933 -26.89 1.33 -18.85
N ILE A 934 -28.15 1.56 -18.45
CA ILE A 934 -29.18 2.24 -19.24
C ILE A 934 -29.61 3.50 -18.48
N TYR A 935 -29.48 4.69 -19.08
CA TYR A 935 -29.92 5.94 -18.45
C TYR A 935 -31.42 5.90 -18.11
N ASN A 936 -31.76 6.35 -16.90
CA ASN A 936 -33.12 6.38 -16.36
C ASN A 936 -33.66 7.82 -16.32
N ASN A 937 -33.04 8.69 -15.51
CA ASN A 937 -33.46 10.08 -15.30
C ASN A 937 -32.37 10.89 -14.58
N SER A 938 -32.32 12.20 -14.85
CA SER A 938 -31.55 13.17 -14.08
C SER A 938 -32.38 13.74 -12.92
N VAL A 939 -31.81 13.87 -11.72
CA VAL A 939 -32.46 14.48 -10.55
C VAL A 939 -31.53 15.37 -9.73
N THR A 940 -32.10 16.41 -9.13
CA THR A 940 -31.52 17.14 -8.01
C THR A 940 -32.13 16.63 -6.72
N ALA A 941 -31.32 16.00 -5.88
CA ALA A 941 -31.66 15.69 -4.50
C ALA A 941 -31.20 16.83 -3.58
N VAL A 942 -32.09 17.31 -2.70
CA VAL A 942 -31.79 18.31 -1.67
C VAL A 942 -32.14 17.73 -0.31
N TYR A 943 -31.12 17.55 0.53
CA TYR A 943 -31.27 17.19 1.93
C TYR A 943 -30.99 18.41 2.80
N GLN A 944 -31.80 18.64 3.84
CA GLN A 944 -31.56 19.69 4.84
C GLN A 944 -31.69 19.11 6.25
N ASN A 945 -30.69 19.34 7.10
CA ASN A 945 -30.77 19.09 8.54
C ASN A 945 -30.91 20.43 9.27
N VAL A 946 -32.11 20.71 9.78
CA VAL A 946 -32.41 21.90 10.59
C VAL A 946 -32.21 21.52 12.06
N MET A 947 -31.22 22.13 12.70
CA MET A 947 -30.95 21.95 14.13
C MET A 947 -31.35 23.20 14.91
N THR A 948 -32.08 23.03 16.03
CA THR A 948 -32.58 24.11 16.89
C THR A 948 -32.06 23.91 18.32
N TYR A 949 -31.62 24.98 18.99
CA TYR A 949 -30.90 24.91 20.27
C TYR A 949 -31.60 25.71 21.39
N SER A 950 -31.64 25.16 22.61
CA SER A 950 -32.17 25.88 23.78
C SER A 950 -31.16 26.90 24.30
N ASN A 951 -31.54 28.18 24.21
CA ASN A 951 -30.70 29.34 24.52
C ASN A 951 -29.54 29.53 23.52
N THR A 952 -28.95 30.72 23.51
CA THR A 952 -28.17 31.22 22.36
C THR A 952 -26.65 31.11 22.50
N LYS A 953 -26.16 30.11 23.25
CA LYS A 953 -24.73 29.89 23.51
C LYS A 953 -24.17 28.68 22.74
N LEU A 954 -24.39 28.64 21.42
CA LEU A 954 -23.66 27.71 20.55
C LEU A 954 -22.24 28.26 20.32
N SER A 955 -21.20 27.49 20.68
CA SER A 955 -19.80 27.95 20.61
C SER A 955 -19.05 27.47 19.36
N TRP A 956 -19.32 26.24 18.94
CA TRP A 956 -18.92 25.71 17.63
C TRP A 956 -19.85 24.57 17.20
N THR A 957 -19.89 24.31 15.91
CA THR A 957 -20.46 23.10 15.31
C THR A 957 -19.50 22.55 14.24
N LYS A 958 -19.37 21.22 14.21
CA LYS A 958 -18.78 20.47 13.10
C LYS A 958 -19.84 19.52 12.56
N GLN A 959 -19.98 19.43 11.25
CA GLN A 959 -20.87 18.44 10.63
C GLN A 959 -20.18 17.75 9.46
N TYR A 960 -20.54 16.50 9.25
CA TYR A 960 -19.91 15.59 8.29
C TYR A 960 -20.99 14.92 7.45
N LEU A 961 -20.73 14.80 6.15
CA LEU A 961 -21.56 14.07 5.21
C LEU A 961 -20.69 13.52 4.08
N SER A 962 -20.95 12.30 3.62
CA SER A 962 -20.20 11.75 2.48
C SER A 962 -20.30 12.64 1.24
N VAL A 963 -19.21 12.73 0.49
CA VAL A 963 -19.23 13.12 -0.91
C VAL A 963 -19.92 11.99 -1.69
N PRO A 964 -20.89 12.29 -2.59
CA PRO A 964 -21.62 11.27 -3.30
C PRO A 964 -20.73 10.66 -4.40
N PRO A 965 -20.64 9.32 -4.51
CA PRO A 965 -19.77 8.66 -5.47
C PRO A 965 -20.42 8.59 -6.87
N SER A 966 -19.60 8.55 -7.93
CA SER A 966 -20.07 8.12 -9.27
C SER A 966 -19.76 6.64 -9.45
N ILE A 967 -20.78 5.84 -9.76
CA ILE A 967 -20.77 4.37 -9.78
C ILE A 967 -21.65 3.84 -10.93
N ASN A 968 -21.95 2.54 -10.96
CA ASN A 968 -22.74 1.96 -12.07
C ASN A 968 -24.17 2.52 -12.14
N ASN A 969 -24.85 2.69 -11.01
CA ASN A 969 -26.23 3.19 -10.99
C ASN A 969 -26.37 4.73 -11.02
N GLN A 970 -25.30 5.51 -10.81
CA GLN A 970 -25.37 6.98 -10.84
C GLN A 970 -24.08 7.65 -11.31
N GLN A 971 -24.20 8.76 -12.04
CA GLN A 971 -23.12 9.69 -12.34
C GLN A 971 -23.42 11.03 -11.66
N VAL A 972 -22.52 11.51 -10.80
CA VAL A 972 -22.67 12.81 -10.14
C VAL A 972 -22.25 13.91 -11.10
N ARG A 973 -23.12 14.90 -11.31
CA ARG A 973 -22.84 16.14 -12.06
C ARG A 973 -22.33 17.26 -11.16
N TYR A 974 -22.92 17.37 -9.97
CA TYR A 974 -22.61 18.40 -8.98
C TYR A 974 -22.97 17.90 -7.58
N SER A 975 -22.20 18.30 -6.57
CA SER A 975 -22.61 18.21 -5.16
C SER A 975 -22.00 19.32 -4.32
N SER A 976 -22.69 19.68 -3.24
CA SER A 976 -22.19 20.64 -2.24
C SER A 976 -22.84 20.43 -0.89
N PHE A 977 -22.08 20.68 0.17
CA PHE A 977 -22.54 20.67 1.56
C PHE A 977 -22.21 22.01 2.21
N THR A 978 -23.21 22.72 2.73
CA THR A 978 -23.07 24.07 3.28
C THR A 978 -23.80 24.22 4.61
N LEU A 979 -23.32 25.13 5.46
CA LEU A 979 -23.98 25.47 6.73
C LEU A 979 -24.57 26.88 6.65
N HIS A 980 -25.85 27.01 7.00
CA HIS A 980 -26.61 28.26 6.99
C HIS A 980 -27.17 28.59 8.38
N ASN A 981 -27.42 29.88 8.62
CA ASN A 981 -28.15 30.39 9.77
C ASN A 981 -29.65 30.15 9.58
N GLY A 982 -30.29 29.42 10.50
CA GLY A 982 -31.69 29.00 10.36
C GLY A 982 -32.73 30.10 10.60
N GLY A 983 -32.31 31.33 10.92
CA GLY A 983 -33.21 32.49 11.04
C GLY A 983 -33.36 33.33 9.77
N ASN A 984 -32.37 33.32 8.87
CA ASN A 984 -32.31 34.18 7.68
C ASN A 984 -31.72 33.50 6.43
N ASP A 985 -31.38 32.21 6.51
CA ASP A 985 -30.76 31.39 5.46
C ASP A 985 -29.37 31.85 4.97
N GLU A 986 -28.70 32.71 5.75
CA GLU A 986 -27.37 33.23 5.47
C GLU A 986 -26.29 32.13 5.56
N LEU A 987 -25.41 32.05 4.57
CA LEU A 987 -24.31 31.08 4.52
C LEU A 987 -23.26 31.39 5.60
N LEU A 988 -23.10 30.49 6.57
CA LEU A 988 -22.15 30.58 7.68
C LEU A 988 -20.78 29.98 7.34
N VAL A 989 -20.74 28.83 6.64
CA VAL A 989 -19.51 28.24 6.11
C VAL A 989 -19.82 27.25 4.98
N ASP A 990 -18.91 27.16 4.01
CA ASP A 990 -18.90 26.12 2.98
C ASP A 990 -18.17 24.85 3.50
N SER A 991 -18.21 23.75 2.77
CA SER A 991 -17.49 22.52 3.14
C SER A 991 -16.05 22.47 2.64
N GLU A 992 -15.22 21.77 3.39
CA GLU A 992 -13.95 21.21 2.92
C GLU A 992 -14.13 19.71 2.64
N ILE A 993 -13.34 19.14 1.74
CA ILE A 993 -13.32 17.70 1.48
C ILE A 993 -12.16 17.06 2.25
N ILE A 994 -12.47 16.05 3.06
CA ILE A 994 -11.51 15.18 3.73
C ILE A 994 -11.50 13.85 2.97
N GLY A 995 -10.31 13.46 2.48
CA GLY A 995 -10.13 12.18 1.82
C GLY A 995 -10.21 11.00 2.78
N SER A 996 -10.86 9.90 2.36
CA SER A 996 -10.90 8.65 3.15
C SER A 996 -10.30 7.46 2.41
N SER A 997 -10.43 6.27 2.98
CA SER A 997 -10.03 5.00 2.37
C SER A 997 -10.83 4.65 1.12
N HIS A 998 -12.13 4.99 1.05
CA HIS A 998 -13.03 4.48 0.02
C HIS A 998 -14.13 5.46 -0.45
N ASN A 999 -14.45 6.49 0.32
CA ASN A 999 -15.46 7.50 -0.05
C ASN A 999 -15.18 8.81 0.69
N ASP A 1000 -14.86 9.88 -0.04
CA ASP A 1000 -14.50 11.17 0.56
C ASP A 1000 -15.65 11.77 1.38
N ILE A 1001 -15.34 12.71 2.29
CA ILE A 1001 -16.30 13.34 3.21
C ILE A 1001 -16.25 14.86 3.10
N TYR A 1002 -17.42 15.49 2.95
CA TYR A 1002 -17.59 16.91 3.25
C TYR A 1002 -17.61 17.16 4.76
N ARG A 1003 -16.70 17.99 5.27
CA ARG A 1003 -16.78 18.57 6.62
C ARG A 1003 -17.17 20.04 6.51
N VAL A 1004 -18.16 20.48 7.28
CA VAL A 1004 -18.37 21.90 7.62
C VAL A 1004 -17.94 22.12 9.06
N SER A 1005 -17.12 23.14 9.31
CA SER A 1005 -16.66 23.51 10.65
C SER A 1005 -16.87 25.00 10.87
N HIS A 1006 -17.68 25.39 11.85
CA HIS A 1006 -17.92 26.81 12.15
C HIS A 1006 -17.81 27.07 13.66
N LYS A 1007 -17.10 28.14 14.03
CA LYS A 1007 -16.89 28.61 15.40
C LYS A 1007 -17.53 29.99 15.53
N PHE A 1008 -18.39 30.16 16.52
CA PHE A 1008 -19.14 31.40 16.71
C PHE A 1008 -18.32 32.33 17.62
N GLU A 1009 -17.89 33.48 17.09
CA GLU A 1009 -16.94 34.38 17.77
C GLU A 1009 -17.56 35.17 18.94
N SER A 1010 -18.89 35.25 19.01
CA SER A 1010 -19.62 35.82 20.13
C SER A 1010 -20.93 35.07 20.38
N VAL A 1011 -21.64 35.43 21.47
CA VAL A 1011 -22.97 34.90 21.81
C VAL A 1011 -24.03 35.52 20.86
N HIS A 1012 -24.00 35.11 19.59
CA HIS A 1012 -25.02 35.47 18.62
C HIS A 1012 -26.32 34.70 18.90
N ASN A 1013 -27.47 35.35 18.68
CA ASN A 1013 -28.79 34.76 18.91
C ASN A 1013 -29.23 33.78 17.80
N ILE A 1014 -28.32 32.91 17.38
CA ILE A 1014 -28.55 31.81 16.42
C ILE A 1014 -29.34 30.72 17.16
N LYS A 1015 -30.66 30.78 17.01
CA LYS A 1015 -31.59 29.78 17.56
C LYS A 1015 -31.53 28.45 16.80
N SER A 1016 -31.13 28.48 15.53
CA SER A 1016 -31.07 27.32 14.65
C SER A 1016 -30.01 27.45 13.56
N THR A 1017 -29.55 26.31 13.06
CA THR A 1017 -28.61 26.18 11.93
C THR A 1017 -29.15 25.16 10.93
N ILE A 1018 -29.08 25.45 9.63
CA ILE A 1018 -29.51 24.55 8.56
C ILE A 1018 -28.26 24.05 7.83
N ALA A 1019 -27.95 22.76 7.93
CA ALA A 1019 -26.97 22.16 7.04
C ALA A 1019 -27.68 21.70 5.77
N LYS A 1020 -27.28 22.23 4.61
CA LYS A 1020 -27.86 21.90 3.30
C LYS A 1020 -26.90 21.05 2.50
N TYR A 1021 -27.42 20.00 1.90
CA TYR A 1021 -26.71 19.13 0.98
C TYR A 1021 -27.49 19.06 -0.33
N ARG A 1022 -26.83 19.40 -1.44
CA ARG A 1022 -27.39 19.24 -2.78
C ARG A 1022 -26.55 18.23 -3.54
N VAL A 1023 -27.22 17.35 -4.29
CA VAL A 1023 -26.59 16.46 -5.27
C VAL A 1023 -27.41 16.48 -6.54
N ASP A 1024 -26.77 16.80 -7.67
CA ASP A 1024 -27.34 16.63 -9.00
C ASP A 1024 -26.72 15.38 -9.63
N VAL A 1025 -27.55 14.38 -9.97
CA VAL A 1025 -27.11 13.09 -10.52
C VAL A 1025 -27.87 12.71 -11.79
N ASP A 1026 -27.19 11.97 -12.67
CA ASP A 1026 -27.82 11.10 -13.66
C ASP A 1026 -27.95 9.69 -13.07
N LEU A 1027 -29.16 9.15 -13.02
CA LEU A 1027 -29.42 7.78 -12.58
C LEU A 1027 -29.53 6.82 -13.75
N TYR A 1028 -29.08 5.59 -13.54
CA TYR A 1028 -29.03 4.52 -14.52
C TYR A 1028 -29.59 3.23 -13.95
N LYS A 1029 -30.35 2.51 -14.76
CA LYS A 1029 -30.66 1.09 -14.53
C LYS A 1029 -29.41 0.28 -14.84
N VAL A 1030 -29.10 -0.69 -13.99
CA VAL A 1030 -27.94 -1.57 -14.15
C VAL A 1030 -28.44 -3.00 -14.13
N HIS A 1031 -28.48 -3.64 -15.29
CA HIS A 1031 -28.94 -5.03 -15.43
C HIS A 1031 -27.76 -5.94 -15.75
N LEU A 1032 -27.59 -7.01 -14.99
CA LEU A 1032 -26.75 -8.14 -15.37
C LEU A 1032 -27.38 -8.82 -16.60
N THR A 1033 -26.59 -9.02 -17.66
CA THR A 1033 -27.09 -9.50 -18.96
C THR A 1033 -26.16 -10.57 -19.55
N GLU A 1034 -26.75 -11.63 -20.10
CA GLU A 1034 -26.03 -12.74 -20.74
C GLU A 1034 -25.40 -12.28 -22.07
N VAL A 1035 -24.09 -12.48 -22.20
CA VAL A 1035 -23.28 -12.10 -23.37
C VAL A 1035 -23.40 -13.16 -24.44
N LYS A 1036 -24.11 -12.83 -25.53
CA LYS A 1036 -24.46 -13.77 -26.61
C LYS A 1036 -23.41 -13.87 -27.71
N ASP A 1037 -22.59 -12.84 -27.90
CA ASP A 1037 -21.45 -12.91 -28.80
C ASP A 1037 -20.21 -13.35 -27.99
N PRO A 1038 -19.63 -14.53 -28.26
CA PRO A 1038 -18.45 -14.98 -27.54
C PRO A 1038 -17.23 -14.04 -27.72
N ASN A 1039 -17.24 -13.18 -28.74
CA ASN A 1039 -16.19 -12.21 -29.03
C ASN A 1039 -16.41 -10.84 -28.37
N GLU A 1040 -17.56 -10.59 -27.73
CA GLU A 1040 -17.81 -9.29 -27.09
C GLU A 1040 -16.81 -9.05 -25.95
N ILE A 1041 -16.12 -7.91 -25.99
CA ILE A 1041 -15.24 -7.45 -24.93
C ILE A 1041 -16.12 -6.84 -23.82
N ILE A 1042 -15.95 -7.31 -22.59
CA ILE A 1042 -16.66 -6.78 -21.43
C ILE A 1042 -15.77 -5.72 -20.80
N GLU A 1043 -16.21 -4.47 -20.79
CA GLU A 1043 -15.59 -3.42 -19.99
C GLU A 1043 -15.93 -3.67 -18.51
N VAL A 1044 -14.91 -3.77 -17.67
CA VAL A 1044 -15.03 -4.08 -16.23
C VAL A 1044 -14.44 -2.91 -15.44
N GLU A 1045 -15.22 -2.33 -14.52
CA GLU A 1045 -14.72 -1.37 -13.52
C GLU A 1045 -13.64 -2.07 -12.66
N PRO A 1046 -12.36 -1.65 -12.72
CA PRO A 1046 -11.29 -2.32 -11.98
C PRO A 1046 -11.33 -1.90 -10.51
N ILE A 1047 -11.28 -2.87 -9.60
CA ILE A 1047 -11.15 -2.64 -8.16
C ILE A 1047 -9.66 -2.53 -7.77
N THR A 1048 -9.30 -1.59 -6.90
CA THR A 1048 -7.93 -1.47 -6.36
C THR A 1048 -7.70 -2.37 -5.14
N ASP A 1049 -6.45 -2.74 -4.84
CA ASP A 1049 -6.13 -3.53 -3.64
C ASP A 1049 -6.61 -2.89 -2.33
N LYS A 1050 -6.61 -1.54 -2.28
CA LYS A 1050 -7.13 -0.74 -1.16
C LYS A 1050 -8.65 -0.88 -1.01
N GLU A 1051 -9.38 -0.93 -2.11
CA GLU A 1051 -10.83 -1.19 -2.11
C GLU A 1051 -11.12 -2.66 -1.78
N ILE A 1052 -10.32 -3.61 -2.25
CA ILE A 1052 -10.41 -5.02 -1.83
C ILE A 1052 -10.24 -5.10 -0.29
N GLU A 1053 -9.23 -4.46 0.28
CA GLU A 1053 -9.02 -4.41 1.73
C GLU A 1053 -10.25 -3.85 2.46
N VAL A 1054 -10.75 -2.67 2.07
CA VAL A 1054 -11.93 -2.06 2.71
C VAL A 1054 -13.19 -2.90 2.58
N TYR A 1055 -13.51 -3.36 1.36
CA TYR A 1055 -14.75 -4.07 1.06
C TYR A 1055 -14.71 -5.56 1.39
N LEU A 1056 -13.58 -6.07 1.92
CA LEU A 1056 -13.48 -7.36 2.63
C LEU A 1056 -13.42 -7.21 4.15
N ARG A 1057 -12.97 -6.08 4.69
CA ARG A 1057 -12.79 -5.86 6.14
C ARG A 1057 -14.11 -6.00 6.93
N PRO A 1058 -14.11 -6.65 8.11
CA PRO A 1058 -15.26 -6.65 9.02
C PRO A 1058 -15.48 -5.27 9.65
N THR A 1059 -16.73 -4.96 10.00
CA THR A 1059 -17.10 -3.74 10.72
C THR A 1059 -17.96 -4.10 11.95
N THR A 1060 -18.25 -3.12 12.81
CA THR A 1060 -19.17 -3.29 13.95
C THR A 1060 -20.57 -3.78 13.57
N LYS A 1061 -20.99 -3.55 12.32
CA LYS A 1061 -22.29 -3.96 11.77
C LYS A 1061 -22.19 -5.03 10.66
N ILE A 1062 -21.00 -5.25 10.12
CA ILE A 1062 -20.65 -6.39 9.26
C ILE A 1062 -19.60 -7.21 10.02
N ASN A 1063 -19.99 -7.79 11.15
CA ASN A 1063 -19.12 -8.63 11.96
C ASN A 1063 -19.38 -10.10 11.67
N PHE A 1064 -18.45 -10.71 10.94
CA PHE A 1064 -18.40 -12.13 10.61
C PHE A 1064 -17.21 -12.86 11.26
N ASN A 1065 -16.42 -12.17 12.08
CA ASN A 1065 -15.24 -12.72 12.78
C ASN A 1065 -15.62 -13.41 14.11
N THR A 1066 -16.90 -13.72 14.35
CA THR A 1066 -17.37 -14.38 15.57
C THR A 1066 -17.51 -15.89 15.36
N PRO A 1067 -17.17 -16.74 16.36
CA PRO A 1067 -17.37 -18.19 16.28
C PRO A 1067 -18.83 -18.57 15.99
N GLU A 1068 -19.79 -17.79 16.50
CA GLU A 1068 -21.22 -17.98 16.25
C GLU A 1068 -21.59 -17.76 14.77
N PHE A 1069 -20.94 -16.80 14.09
CA PHE A 1069 -21.15 -16.57 12.66
C PHE A 1069 -20.49 -17.67 11.82
N GLN A 1070 -19.28 -18.11 12.18
CA GLN A 1070 -18.66 -19.28 11.54
C GLN A 1070 -19.55 -20.54 11.66
N GLN A 1071 -20.01 -20.88 12.87
CA GLN A 1071 -20.92 -22.01 13.09
C GLN A 1071 -22.21 -21.87 12.29
N PHE A 1072 -22.76 -20.66 12.16
CA PHE A 1072 -23.91 -20.38 11.32
C PHE A 1072 -23.62 -20.60 9.82
N ILE A 1073 -22.47 -20.14 9.30
CA ILE A 1073 -22.04 -20.36 7.91
C ILE A 1073 -21.90 -21.87 7.62
N GLU A 1074 -21.25 -22.61 8.51
CA GLU A 1074 -21.05 -24.06 8.39
C GLU A 1074 -22.38 -24.82 8.41
N ALA A 1075 -23.23 -24.56 9.41
CA ALA A 1075 -24.53 -25.22 9.57
C ALA A 1075 -25.50 -24.99 8.40
N ASN A 1076 -25.38 -23.85 7.71
CA ASN A 1076 -26.24 -23.48 6.58
C ASN A 1076 -25.56 -23.65 5.21
N ARG A 1077 -24.33 -24.17 5.17
CA ARG A 1077 -23.50 -24.35 3.95
C ARG A 1077 -23.33 -23.06 3.14
N LEU A 1078 -23.13 -21.93 3.82
CA LEU A 1078 -23.01 -20.61 3.23
C LEU A 1078 -21.55 -20.28 2.85
N TYR A 1079 -20.91 -21.26 2.21
CA TYR A 1079 -19.59 -21.18 1.57
C TYR A 1079 -19.70 -21.79 0.15
N PRO A 1080 -18.85 -21.42 -0.82
CA PRO A 1080 -18.86 -22.01 -2.16
C PRO A 1080 -18.76 -23.54 -2.14
N HIS A 1081 -19.68 -24.23 -2.81
CA HIS A 1081 -19.62 -25.68 -2.95
C HIS A 1081 -18.43 -26.12 -3.82
N ASN A 1082 -17.93 -27.31 -3.56
CA ASN A 1082 -17.01 -28.04 -4.43
C ASN A 1082 -17.66 -29.39 -4.76
N ASP A 1083 -18.08 -29.58 -6.01
CA ASP A 1083 -18.74 -30.79 -6.49
C ASP A 1083 -17.87 -31.46 -7.56
N GLY A 1084 -17.23 -32.59 -7.20
CA GLY A 1084 -16.34 -33.32 -8.10
C GLY A 1084 -15.05 -32.57 -8.52
N GLY A 1085 -14.65 -31.52 -7.81
CA GLY A 1085 -13.52 -30.65 -8.16
C GLY A 1085 -13.92 -29.35 -8.87
N ASP A 1086 -15.21 -29.18 -9.20
CA ASP A 1086 -15.76 -27.94 -9.74
C ASP A 1086 -16.25 -27.04 -8.59
N ILE A 1087 -15.71 -25.84 -8.51
CA ILE A 1087 -16.00 -24.88 -7.43
C ILE A 1087 -17.11 -23.92 -7.87
N GLU A 1088 -18.10 -23.73 -7.01
CA GLU A 1088 -19.22 -22.80 -7.19
C GLU A 1088 -18.69 -21.37 -7.43
N GLY A 1089 -18.99 -20.83 -8.62
CA GLY A 1089 -18.56 -19.50 -9.02
C GLY A 1089 -19.16 -18.39 -8.13
N ILE A 1090 -18.50 -17.22 -8.14
CA ILE A 1090 -18.90 -16.08 -7.30
C ILE A 1090 -20.35 -15.65 -7.59
N LEU A 1091 -20.81 -15.77 -8.85
CA LEU A 1091 -22.15 -15.40 -9.27
C LEU A 1091 -23.21 -16.39 -8.78
N GLU A 1092 -22.96 -17.69 -8.90
CA GLU A 1092 -23.77 -18.79 -8.37
C GLU A 1092 -23.88 -18.70 -6.85
N PHE A 1093 -22.74 -18.49 -6.18
CA PHE A 1093 -22.66 -18.39 -4.73
C PHE A 1093 -23.44 -17.18 -4.22
N ALA A 1094 -23.19 -15.99 -4.76
CA ALA A 1094 -23.94 -14.79 -4.40
C ALA A 1094 -25.45 -14.94 -4.69
N TYR A 1095 -25.81 -15.63 -5.78
CA TYR A 1095 -27.21 -15.93 -6.08
C TYR A 1095 -27.83 -16.86 -5.03
N ARG A 1096 -27.16 -17.95 -4.65
CA ARG A 1096 -27.60 -18.87 -3.60
C ARG A 1096 -27.75 -18.20 -2.24
N VAL A 1097 -26.81 -17.31 -1.89
CA VAL A 1097 -26.89 -16.48 -0.67
C VAL A 1097 -28.09 -15.53 -0.75
N SER A 1098 -28.34 -14.91 -1.91
CA SER A 1098 -29.52 -14.05 -2.11
C SER A 1098 -30.84 -14.80 -1.91
N LEU A 1099 -30.93 -16.05 -2.37
CA LEU A 1099 -32.10 -16.92 -2.19
C LEU A 1099 -32.26 -17.38 -0.73
N PHE A 1100 -31.17 -17.68 -0.04
CA PHE A 1100 -31.18 -17.98 1.39
C PHE A 1100 -31.75 -16.80 2.19
N ILE A 1101 -31.31 -15.57 1.89
CA ILE A 1101 -31.81 -14.35 2.53
C ILE A 1101 -33.25 -14.04 2.11
N TYR A 1102 -33.61 -14.30 0.84
CA TYR A 1102 -34.98 -14.18 0.34
C TYR A 1102 -35.94 -15.03 1.18
N LYS A 1103 -35.60 -16.32 1.39
CA LYS A 1103 -36.36 -17.28 2.20
C LYS A 1103 -36.38 -16.94 3.69
N ASN A 1104 -35.20 -16.80 4.31
CA ASN A 1104 -35.06 -16.95 5.76
C ASN A 1104 -35.11 -15.62 6.53
N LEU A 1105 -34.86 -14.48 5.90
CA LEU A 1105 -34.81 -13.17 6.57
C LEU A 1105 -35.99 -12.27 6.15
N LYS A 1106 -36.98 -12.13 7.02
CA LYS A 1106 -38.19 -11.31 6.78
C LYS A 1106 -37.89 -9.81 6.84
N TYR A 1107 -38.61 -9.02 6.05
CA TYR A 1107 -38.56 -7.56 6.20
C TYR A 1107 -39.45 -7.09 7.34
N GLN A 1108 -38.85 -6.39 8.29
CA GLN A 1108 -39.54 -5.82 9.45
C GLN A 1108 -38.79 -4.58 9.94
N ASN A 1109 -39.47 -3.44 10.00
CA ASN A 1109 -38.96 -2.20 10.56
C ASN A 1109 -40.09 -1.54 11.39
N PRO A 1110 -39.89 -1.25 12.69
CA PRO A 1110 -38.69 -1.52 13.50
C PRO A 1110 -38.51 -3.00 13.88
N TYR A 1111 -37.31 -3.32 14.33
CA TYR A 1111 -36.92 -4.60 14.94
C TYR A 1111 -36.30 -4.35 16.32
N SER A 1112 -36.23 -5.38 17.18
CA SER A 1112 -35.88 -5.25 18.60
C SER A 1112 -34.42 -5.56 18.95
N HIS A 1113 -33.63 -5.96 17.96
CA HIS A 1113 -32.21 -6.29 18.09
C HIS A 1113 -31.33 -5.19 17.47
N ASP A 1114 -30.01 -5.30 17.62
CA ASP A 1114 -29.08 -4.28 17.13
C ASP A 1114 -28.84 -4.31 15.60
N GLY A 1115 -29.45 -5.27 14.90
CA GLY A 1115 -29.33 -5.44 13.45
C GLY A 1115 -28.03 -6.09 12.97
N THR A 1116 -27.13 -6.54 13.86
CA THR A 1116 -25.91 -7.25 13.44
C THR A 1116 -26.21 -8.57 12.72
N PRO A 1117 -25.27 -9.12 11.93
CA PRO A 1117 -25.46 -10.36 11.19
C PRO A 1117 -25.80 -11.56 12.10
N THR A 1118 -25.23 -11.56 13.31
CA THR A 1118 -25.46 -12.59 14.33
C THR A 1118 -26.88 -12.51 14.89
N GLU A 1119 -27.40 -11.32 15.21
CA GLU A 1119 -28.79 -11.18 15.65
C GLU A 1119 -29.80 -11.37 14.50
N ALA A 1120 -29.45 -10.96 13.28
CA ALA A 1120 -30.27 -11.15 12.09
C ALA A 1120 -30.62 -12.63 11.86
N PHE A 1121 -29.64 -13.55 11.95
CA PHE A 1121 -29.91 -14.98 11.79
C PHE A 1121 -30.65 -15.59 12.99
N LYS A 1122 -30.42 -15.10 14.22
CA LYS A 1122 -31.14 -15.56 15.42
C LYS A 1122 -32.63 -15.19 15.38
N PHE A 1123 -32.95 -13.97 14.95
CA PHE A 1123 -34.31 -13.42 14.96
C PHE A 1123 -35.08 -13.62 13.64
N GLY A 1124 -34.39 -13.90 12.52
CA GLY A 1124 -35.02 -14.17 11.22
C GLY A 1124 -35.72 -12.96 10.58
N HIS A 1125 -35.39 -11.74 11.01
CA HIS A 1125 -35.95 -10.51 10.47
C HIS A 1125 -34.99 -9.30 10.55
N GLY A 1126 -35.34 -8.21 9.87
CA GLY A 1126 -34.63 -6.93 9.90
C GLY A 1126 -35.09 -5.97 8.79
N ASP A 1127 -34.45 -4.80 8.69
CA ASP A 1127 -34.67 -3.81 7.63
C ASP A 1127 -33.69 -3.95 6.46
N CYS A 1128 -33.74 -3.01 5.51
CA CYS A 1128 -32.86 -2.98 4.33
C CYS A 1128 -31.36 -2.88 4.68
N GLY A 1129 -31.02 -2.24 5.81
CA GLY A 1129 -29.69 -2.26 6.38
C GLY A 1129 -29.31 -3.68 6.77
N VAL A 1130 -30.13 -4.34 7.60
CA VAL A 1130 -29.90 -5.72 8.06
C VAL A 1130 -29.79 -6.71 6.88
N HIS A 1131 -30.67 -6.65 5.88
CA HIS A 1131 -30.55 -7.48 4.66
C HIS A 1131 -29.21 -7.28 3.95
N SER A 1132 -28.79 -6.03 3.78
CA SER A 1132 -27.55 -5.69 3.08
C SER A 1132 -26.30 -6.05 3.90
N TRP A 1133 -26.31 -5.84 5.21
CA TRP A 1133 -25.22 -6.19 6.12
C TRP A 1133 -25.04 -7.70 6.24
N PHE A 1134 -26.14 -8.46 6.31
CA PHE A 1134 -26.11 -9.91 6.39
C PHE A 1134 -25.59 -10.55 5.10
N PHE A 1135 -26.06 -10.09 3.93
CA PHE A 1135 -25.51 -10.49 2.62
C PHE A 1135 -24.02 -10.17 2.51
N SER A 1136 -23.63 -8.93 2.84
CA SER A 1136 -22.23 -8.50 2.81
C SER A 1136 -21.36 -9.33 3.74
N SER A 1137 -21.85 -9.71 4.92
CA SER A 1137 -21.09 -10.51 5.89
C SER A 1137 -20.81 -11.92 5.39
N ILE A 1138 -21.80 -12.57 4.75
CA ILE A 1138 -21.63 -13.91 4.16
C ILE A 1138 -20.63 -13.86 3.00
N LEU A 1139 -20.69 -12.85 2.13
CA LEU A 1139 -19.77 -12.73 1.01
C LEU A 1139 -18.34 -12.33 1.43
N ARG A 1140 -18.17 -11.37 2.36
CA ARG A 1140 -16.85 -10.97 2.88
C ARG A 1140 -16.15 -12.10 3.62
N TYR A 1141 -16.87 -12.89 4.43
CA TYR A 1141 -16.37 -14.11 5.06
C TYR A 1141 -15.78 -15.09 4.02
N ASN A 1142 -16.38 -15.15 2.83
CA ASN A 1142 -15.93 -15.97 1.70
C ASN A 1142 -14.98 -15.23 0.72
N ASN A 1143 -14.32 -14.15 1.19
CA ASN A 1143 -13.36 -13.35 0.43
C ASN A 1143 -13.89 -12.70 -0.87
N ILE A 1144 -15.20 -12.41 -0.94
CA ILE A 1144 -15.83 -11.69 -2.05
C ILE A 1144 -16.08 -10.23 -1.63
N PRO A 1145 -15.49 -9.22 -2.29
CA PRO A 1145 -15.68 -7.82 -1.95
C PRO A 1145 -17.13 -7.37 -2.14
N VAL A 1146 -17.69 -6.65 -1.15
CA VAL A 1146 -19.05 -6.07 -1.23
C VAL A 1146 -19.03 -4.64 -0.72
N ARG A 1147 -19.55 -3.69 -1.50
CA ARG A 1147 -19.77 -2.31 -1.07
C ARG A 1147 -21.25 -2.05 -0.76
N LEU A 1148 -21.54 -1.46 0.40
CA LEU A 1148 -22.89 -1.00 0.72
C LEU A 1148 -23.15 0.33 0.01
N LEU A 1149 -24.37 0.52 -0.49
CA LEU A 1149 -24.82 1.76 -1.11
C LEU A 1149 -25.82 2.45 -0.18
N TYR A 1150 -25.35 3.46 0.56
CA TYR A 1150 -26.17 4.23 1.47
C TYR A 1150 -26.82 5.41 0.74
N GLY A 1151 -28.15 5.52 0.81
CA GLY A 1151 -28.87 6.55 0.05
C GLY A 1151 -30.35 6.68 0.40
N ARG A 1152 -31.11 7.33 -0.48
CA ARG A 1152 -32.57 7.53 -0.40
C ARG A 1152 -33.22 7.35 -1.77
N GLY A 1153 -34.53 7.11 -1.81
CA GLY A 1153 -35.28 7.02 -3.07
C GLY A 1153 -35.17 8.28 -3.95
N SER A 1154 -35.27 8.12 -5.27
CA SER A 1154 -35.30 9.22 -6.25
C SER A 1154 -36.67 9.45 -6.90
N LYS A 1155 -37.70 8.69 -6.49
CA LYS A 1155 -39.03 8.69 -7.09
C LYS A 1155 -39.84 9.94 -6.73
N ILE A 1156 -39.83 10.94 -7.61
CA ILE A 1156 -40.63 12.17 -7.53
C ILE A 1156 -42.14 11.88 -7.28
N ALA A 1157 -42.67 10.76 -7.79
CA ALA A 1157 -44.09 10.41 -7.75
C ALA A 1157 -44.57 9.71 -6.45
N ILE A 1158 -43.66 9.32 -5.56
CA ILE A 1158 -44.01 8.64 -4.29
C ILE A 1158 -43.22 9.33 -3.18
N LYS A 1159 -43.83 9.65 -2.03
CA LYS A 1159 -43.14 10.22 -0.86
C LYS A 1159 -42.20 9.23 -0.15
N ASP A 1160 -41.65 8.25 -0.88
CA ASP A 1160 -40.71 7.26 -0.39
C ASP A 1160 -39.28 7.86 -0.36
N THR A 1161 -39.16 8.88 0.49
CA THR A 1161 -37.95 9.62 0.84
C THR A 1161 -37.12 8.90 1.90
N GLN A 1162 -37.47 7.64 2.20
CA GLN A 1162 -36.90 6.87 3.29
C GLN A 1162 -35.40 6.57 3.03
N PRO A 1163 -34.59 6.52 4.10
CA PRO A 1163 -33.25 5.94 4.01
C PRO A 1163 -33.34 4.49 3.52
N HIS A 1164 -32.62 4.17 2.45
CA HIS A 1164 -32.53 2.81 1.92
C HIS A 1164 -31.08 2.36 1.82
N VAL A 1165 -30.84 1.09 2.10
CA VAL A 1165 -29.55 0.42 1.93
C VAL A 1165 -29.73 -0.72 0.96
N LYS A 1166 -28.85 -0.77 -0.04
CA LYS A 1166 -28.63 -1.92 -0.92
C LYS A 1166 -27.12 -2.16 -1.00
N CYS A 1167 -26.67 -3.11 -1.81
CA CYS A 1167 -25.23 -3.36 -1.97
C CYS A 1167 -24.86 -3.76 -3.41
N GLU A 1168 -23.57 -3.70 -3.71
CA GLU A 1168 -22.98 -4.29 -4.91
C GLU A 1168 -21.85 -5.23 -4.50
N PHE A 1169 -21.76 -6.41 -5.12
CA PHE A 1169 -20.65 -7.35 -4.92
C PHE A 1169 -19.76 -7.42 -6.16
N TYR A 1170 -18.45 -7.60 -5.97
CA TYR A 1170 -17.48 -7.55 -7.06
C TYR A 1170 -17.26 -8.91 -7.71
N HIS A 1171 -17.28 -8.96 -9.04
CA HIS A 1171 -16.95 -10.14 -9.83
C HIS A 1171 -15.93 -9.78 -10.92
N GLN A 1172 -14.75 -10.40 -10.88
CA GLN A 1172 -13.54 -9.99 -11.64
C GLN A 1172 -13.71 -9.85 -13.16
N SER A 1173 -14.70 -10.52 -13.77
CA SER A 1173 -14.98 -10.47 -15.21
C SER A 1173 -16.30 -9.77 -15.58
N ILE A 1174 -16.94 -9.07 -14.63
CA ILE A 1174 -18.26 -8.45 -14.79
C ILE A 1174 -18.31 -7.03 -14.18
N GLY A 1175 -17.63 -6.80 -13.05
CA GLY A 1175 -17.65 -5.56 -12.28
C GLY A 1175 -18.51 -5.68 -11.02
N TRP A 1176 -19.11 -4.56 -10.59
CA TRP A 1176 -19.95 -4.47 -9.39
C TRP A 1176 -21.41 -4.84 -9.70
N ILE A 1177 -21.83 -6.02 -9.23
CA ILE A 1177 -23.16 -6.58 -9.49
C ILE A 1177 -24.13 -6.13 -8.37
N PRO A 1178 -25.24 -5.43 -8.69
CA PRO A 1178 -26.16 -4.90 -7.69
C PRO A 1178 -27.06 -5.97 -7.06
N TYR A 1179 -27.34 -5.81 -5.76
CA TYR A 1179 -28.27 -6.61 -4.99
C TYR A 1179 -29.05 -5.77 -3.96
N ASP A 1180 -30.37 -5.95 -3.94
CA ASP A 1180 -31.29 -5.32 -2.98
C ASP A 1180 -32.20 -6.39 -2.33
N GLY A 1181 -31.70 -6.96 -1.23
CA GLY A 1181 -32.34 -8.07 -0.52
C GLY A 1181 -33.57 -7.71 0.32
N ALA A 1182 -33.87 -6.42 0.47
CA ALA A 1182 -35.04 -5.95 1.19
C ALA A 1182 -36.35 -6.27 0.44
N TYR A 1183 -36.32 -6.14 -0.89
CA TYR A 1183 -37.51 -6.22 -1.73
C TYR A 1183 -37.82 -7.68 -2.13
N LYS A 1184 -38.86 -8.24 -1.52
CA LYS A 1184 -39.40 -9.55 -1.88
C LYS A 1184 -40.32 -9.39 -3.11
N ASP A 1185 -39.83 -9.79 -4.28
CA ASP A 1185 -40.51 -9.65 -5.58
C ASP A 1185 -41.64 -10.68 -5.82
N GLY A 1186 -41.81 -11.66 -4.93
CA GLY A 1186 -42.79 -12.74 -5.07
C GLY A 1186 -42.38 -13.82 -6.08
N ASN A 1187 -41.21 -13.70 -6.71
CA ASN A 1187 -40.69 -14.65 -7.68
C ASN A 1187 -39.79 -15.68 -6.95
N PRO A 1188 -39.98 -17.00 -7.12
CA PRO A 1188 -39.08 -17.99 -6.50
C PRO A 1188 -37.61 -17.80 -6.91
N TYR A 1189 -37.34 -17.22 -8.08
CA TYR A 1189 -35.99 -16.91 -8.55
C TYR A 1189 -35.38 -15.63 -7.97
N HIS A 1190 -36.12 -14.81 -7.20
CA HIS A 1190 -35.68 -13.48 -6.72
C HIS A 1190 -35.12 -12.55 -7.83
N SER A 1191 -35.55 -12.79 -9.08
CA SER A 1191 -34.92 -12.27 -10.29
C SER A 1191 -35.25 -10.82 -10.62
N GLY A 1192 -36.05 -10.13 -9.80
CA GLY A 1192 -36.32 -8.70 -9.90
C GLY A 1192 -35.29 -7.81 -9.18
N ARG A 1193 -34.39 -8.36 -8.37
CA ARG A 1193 -33.45 -7.61 -7.52
C ARG A 1193 -32.03 -8.18 -7.39
N PHE A 1194 -31.80 -9.43 -7.82
CA PHE A 1194 -30.44 -9.95 -7.98
C PHE A 1194 -29.87 -9.59 -9.36
N GLY A 1195 -28.75 -8.86 -9.39
CA GLY A 1195 -28.17 -8.35 -10.63
C GLY A 1195 -29.03 -7.27 -11.30
N ILE A 1196 -29.91 -6.59 -10.57
CA ILE A 1196 -30.77 -5.51 -11.09
C ILE A 1196 -30.76 -4.31 -10.15
N ASP A 1197 -30.33 -3.16 -10.68
CA ASP A 1197 -30.64 -1.84 -10.16
C ASP A 1197 -31.67 -1.14 -11.05
N ASN A 1198 -32.70 -0.55 -10.44
CA ASN A 1198 -33.77 0.16 -11.15
C ASN A 1198 -33.45 1.64 -11.41
N GLY A 1199 -32.30 2.15 -10.93
CA GLY A 1199 -31.92 3.56 -11.08
C GLY A 1199 -32.86 4.50 -10.31
N ASP A 1200 -33.44 4.03 -9.21
CA ASP A 1200 -34.50 4.71 -8.44
C ASP A 1200 -34.08 5.13 -7.01
N HIS A 1201 -32.76 5.23 -6.78
CA HIS A 1201 -32.11 5.51 -5.50
C HIS A 1201 -30.85 6.35 -5.73
N VAL A 1202 -30.72 7.46 -4.99
CA VAL A 1202 -29.51 8.30 -4.99
C VAL A 1202 -28.60 7.84 -3.85
N THR A 1203 -27.40 7.40 -4.18
CA THR A 1203 -26.37 6.98 -3.23
C THR A 1203 -25.59 8.20 -2.76
N PHE A 1204 -25.51 8.42 -1.45
CA PHE A 1204 -24.75 9.51 -0.84
C PHE A 1204 -23.38 9.07 -0.34
N GLY A 1205 -23.17 7.78 -0.08
CA GLY A 1205 -21.87 7.24 0.33
C GLY A 1205 -21.79 5.72 0.22
N LEU A 1206 -20.55 5.22 0.21
CA LEU A 1206 -20.21 3.80 0.20
C LEU A 1206 -19.78 3.35 1.60
N ASP A 1207 -20.30 2.19 2.04
CA ASP A 1207 -19.84 1.44 3.22
C ASP A 1207 -19.74 2.24 4.56
N PHE A 1208 -19.06 1.68 5.57
CA PHE A 1208 -18.83 2.29 6.88
C PHE A 1208 -17.50 3.02 6.95
N ILE A 1209 -17.55 4.36 6.94
CA ILE A 1209 -16.36 5.18 7.15
C ILE A 1209 -15.93 5.09 8.61
N SER A 1210 -14.65 4.76 8.82
CA SER A 1210 -14.10 4.18 10.06
C SER A 1210 -12.58 4.41 10.20
N ASP A 1211 -12.10 5.43 9.51
CA ASP A 1211 -10.70 5.80 9.29
C ASP A 1211 -10.48 7.32 9.37
N ILE A 1212 -11.55 8.09 9.63
CA ILE A 1212 -11.47 9.49 10.03
C ILE A 1212 -11.56 9.54 11.57
N GLU A 1213 -10.44 9.82 12.22
CA GLU A 1213 -10.31 9.76 13.68
C GLU A 1213 -11.33 10.64 14.42
N GLU A 1214 -11.68 11.81 13.88
CA GLU A 1214 -12.72 12.69 14.45
C GLU A 1214 -14.11 12.03 14.55
N LEU A 1215 -14.39 11.02 13.71
CA LEU A 1215 -15.63 10.25 13.72
C LEU A 1215 -15.51 8.97 14.55
N CYS A 1216 -14.31 8.43 14.71
CA CYS A 1216 -14.03 7.13 15.33
C CYS A 1216 -14.01 7.18 16.88
N SER A 1217 -14.91 7.96 17.48
CA SER A 1217 -15.11 7.95 18.93
C SER A 1217 -15.54 6.55 19.39
N PRO A 1218 -15.06 6.05 20.54
CA PRO A 1218 -15.59 4.83 21.16
C PRO A 1218 -17.11 4.85 21.40
N SER A 1219 -17.72 6.05 21.46
CA SER A 1219 -19.17 6.23 21.61
C SER A 1219 -19.96 6.19 20.29
N MET A 1220 -19.31 6.32 19.13
CA MET A 1220 -19.91 6.21 17.80
C MET A 1220 -18.90 5.54 16.84
N PRO A 1221 -18.66 4.22 16.97
CA PRO A 1221 -17.54 3.54 16.30
C PRO A 1221 -17.69 3.35 14.78
N PHE A 1222 -18.66 4.00 14.13
CA PHE A 1222 -18.92 3.97 12.69
C PHE A 1222 -19.90 5.09 12.29
N ALA A 1223 -19.78 5.61 11.07
CA ALA A 1223 -20.72 6.58 10.50
C ALA A 1223 -21.37 6.05 9.20
N THR A 1224 -22.70 5.87 9.21
CA THR A 1224 -23.51 5.49 8.05
C THR A 1224 -24.14 6.73 7.43
N PHE A 1225 -23.57 7.25 6.35
CA PHE A 1225 -23.91 8.55 5.76
C PHE A 1225 -25.21 8.60 4.92
N GLN A 1226 -26.29 7.99 5.43
CA GLN A 1226 -27.66 8.30 4.99
C GLN A 1226 -28.15 9.68 5.49
N ASN A 1227 -27.45 10.21 6.51
CA ASN A 1227 -27.76 11.43 7.24
C ASN A 1227 -26.47 12.19 7.58
N THR A 1228 -26.59 13.49 7.83
CA THR A 1228 -25.52 14.32 8.39
C THR A 1228 -25.18 13.90 9.83
N TYR A 1229 -23.90 13.64 10.09
CA TYR A 1229 -23.36 13.53 11.45
C TYR A 1229 -22.97 14.91 11.94
N TYR A 1230 -23.26 15.22 13.20
CA TYR A 1230 -22.98 16.54 13.76
C TYR A 1230 -22.46 16.46 15.19
N PHE A 1231 -21.55 17.37 15.50
CA PHE A 1231 -20.97 17.60 16.80
C PHE A 1231 -21.10 19.10 17.10
N TYR A 1232 -21.34 19.45 18.36
CA TYR A 1232 -21.45 20.83 18.78
C TYR A 1232 -21.02 20.99 20.24
N SER A 1233 -20.72 22.22 20.62
CA SER A 1233 -20.42 22.60 22.00
C SER A 1233 -21.22 23.83 22.39
N GLY A 1234 -21.86 23.79 23.56
CA GLY A 1234 -22.63 24.91 24.10
C GLY A 1234 -24.05 24.52 24.49
N SER A 1235 -25.03 25.33 24.06
CA SER A 1235 -26.47 25.07 24.22
C SER A 1235 -26.88 23.65 23.83
N LYS A 1236 -27.81 23.07 24.59
CA LYS A 1236 -28.44 21.78 24.27
C LYS A 1236 -29.22 21.89 22.95
N LEU A 1237 -29.15 20.86 22.12
CA LEU A 1237 -30.04 20.68 20.98
C LEU A 1237 -31.47 20.36 21.46
N ASP A 1238 -32.45 21.18 21.08
CA ASP A 1238 -33.87 20.95 21.36
C ASP A 1238 -34.52 20.06 20.30
N SER A 1239 -34.16 20.25 19.03
CA SER A 1239 -34.65 19.43 17.92
C SER A 1239 -33.68 19.39 16.75
N SER A 1240 -33.71 18.27 16.03
CA SER A 1240 -33.19 18.14 14.66
C SER A 1240 -34.35 17.66 13.79
N SER A 1241 -34.58 18.32 12.66
CA SER A 1241 -35.53 17.86 11.64
C SER A 1241 -34.84 17.74 10.29
N GLN A 1242 -35.19 16.68 9.57
CA GLN A 1242 -34.64 16.38 8.26
C GLN A 1242 -35.70 16.63 7.19
N LEU A 1243 -35.33 17.39 6.16
CA LEU A 1243 -36.08 17.52 4.92
C LEU A 1243 -35.29 16.82 3.81
N TYR A 1244 -36.00 16.15 2.90
CA TYR A 1244 -35.40 15.51 1.73
C TYR A 1244 -36.36 15.62 0.55
N ASP A 1245 -36.00 16.45 -0.40
CA ASP A 1245 -36.75 16.73 -1.61
C ASP A 1245 -35.98 16.24 -2.84
N VAL A 1246 -36.70 15.72 -3.83
CA VAL A 1246 -36.13 15.27 -5.11
C VAL A 1246 -36.88 15.91 -6.26
N TYR A 1247 -36.14 16.67 -7.06
CA TYR A 1247 -36.66 17.38 -8.23
C TYR A 1247 -36.12 16.73 -9.51
N PRO A 1248 -36.89 16.64 -10.59
CA PRO A 1248 -36.33 16.31 -11.91
C PRO A 1248 -35.38 17.44 -12.32
N LEU A 1249 -34.14 17.09 -12.67
CA LEU A 1249 -33.19 18.07 -13.19
C LEU A 1249 -33.63 18.43 -14.62
N GLN A 1250 -34.12 19.65 -14.82
CA GLN A 1250 -34.45 20.16 -16.15
C GLN A 1250 -33.15 20.40 -16.94
N ASN A 1251 -33.11 19.90 -18.18
CA ASN A 1251 -31.99 20.08 -19.12
C ASN A 1251 -31.97 21.47 -19.75
#